data_AF-A0A359FW27-F1
#
_entry.id   AF-A0A359FW27-F1
#
_cell.length_a   1.000
_cell.length_b   1.000
_cell.length_c   1.000
_cell.angle_alpha   90.00
_cell.angle_beta   90.00
_cell.angle_gamma   90.00
#
_symmetry.space_group_name_H-M   'P 1'
#
loop_
_entity.id
_entity.type
_entity.pdbx_description
1 polymer ?
#
loop_
_entity_poly.entity_id
_entity_poly.type
_entity_poly.pdbx_seq_one_letter_code
_entity_poly.pdbx_strand_id
1 'polypeptide(L)'
;MYSISETLGNLISEYYDSAKQNNRDCRLLVPGLTRTIAGQLHEYLLSKEINSYLVVGETDEPNEEKQYISANGLTSKRIGSFVVIAYPGQLIRIQDSVRGSGGAIRSIAFSEEWPWIDNGDEAFRFDGPVLKRIIEKWTKDVEVQNWLYIFITSGLLKGSKSNPQRATLFLERIIGSFNSQLYPGVSDIQEKFFYHFGLPLPPQRLKDVSEVIDYSANLIKAIMEKCQRSENIREYVKDMTMEIDSPEERDETKKSIDILLDGIGNSDTLDLGLAAFLDCWDRDKQQVDYWRKLNSETLEKLFGLSVGDKAKIVSCLIKSTRGVVAGDNKEIATFLGEQIDVTVHCHIPQEISSKPQKVQILQRQRIITEADLLEGQESLVLQFNSRAFENKYDKKILLRIVLISEGNTLDTKRISLHLCGPDREALVIMKPEFQVFDAISDSIDESPEIKVVVEEPLHLYLLSHNETETDVSVVDEEEKVIGLMKTEMNGIWRTALLLDVSSENSNQINRICRFGDLSCVICFETANLEKGEFTLEDEYREVIIKGKCKKLTQLLGIHDGKDQKPYTCLGQITEATRRRISLAKSMTMRTGWKPILVDFFDIDEQGSGSVGEYINYHGNIEADAFSSVTISNEVSSILNAYIDSREKIIQEVTSRLDSLNTSIENPIYASHPIYVEKYTSYMEELLYSYLEIYSRLLAFIKENQRDLGWKQLFVLTHLDCAVHWDESPIRSSFFLLGPWHPLVIAKRYMVQGALHARAKRIEKDNEVDLKHLTKLLNRTPGFRWVLGLSSDDSLLESAYVYATSDPGWHIAVETKCPLSASQSGLGGLSRITESLRLHFGLASDITEEASSTLARTSLSNYMRAFPSRRSIDIYVCKGHPEIETIKSIDDYLHFEDGPSDQGRCLPGGVRLYLEGSHEANYEATWENPPFLIYHVEENSQRVLKRNLDVYMLPPALEKTFRKDEDVYELPRGSGMESVFCQPLTWITEGSTFLPKCISYEIDTSQKEAKGIGGKFISTLGQICSILKEPMTLVASIHLPERHEAPWMIASGRSIDPAVFVKYVRDGTNYNSEERALWDYRVDLAGQADSIYILSTIPRGFGVAVNGFFGREDIAEQLIMELGSIGIAVGGEALKSGRHALGVLGLAG
;
A
#
# COMPACT_ATOMS: atom_id res chain seq x y z
N MET A 1 -47.81 10.65 1.10
CA MET A 1 -46.55 11.43 1.10
C MET A 1 -45.71 10.96 2.28
N TYR A 2 -44.41 10.77 2.09
CA TYR A 2 -43.49 10.33 3.15
C TYR A 2 -43.16 11.46 4.12
N SER A 3 -42.85 11.09 5.37
CA SER A 3 -42.51 12.02 6.46
C SER A 3 -41.31 12.90 6.11
N ILE A 4 -40.30 12.32 5.44
CA ILE A 4 -39.08 12.98 4.97
C ILE A 4 -39.38 14.02 3.89
N SER A 5 -40.21 13.66 2.90
CA SER A 5 -40.62 14.56 1.81
C SER A 5 -41.43 15.74 2.34
N GLU A 6 -42.35 15.51 3.27
CA GLU A 6 -43.14 16.60 3.88
C GLU A 6 -42.26 17.54 4.69
N THR A 7 -41.30 16.98 5.45
CA THR A 7 -40.40 17.77 6.30
C THR A 7 -39.42 18.61 5.46
N LEU A 8 -38.81 18.02 4.44
CA LEU A 8 -38.00 18.74 3.47
C LEU A 8 -38.82 19.79 2.72
N GLY A 9 -40.05 19.46 2.30
CA GLY A 9 -40.97 20.41 1.66
C GLY A 9 -41.29 21.61 2.53
N ASN A 10 -41.51 21.42 3.84
CA ASN A 10 -41.71 22.50 4.80
C ASN A 10 -40.47 23.37 4.96
N LEU A 11 -39.29 22.75 5.13
CA LEU A 11 -38.02 23.48 5.24
C LEU A 11 -37.72 24.30 4.00
N ILE A 12 -37.95 23.73 2.81
CA ILE A 12 -37.79 24.42 1.53
C ILE A 12 -38.77 25.59 1.42
N SER A 13 -40.03 25.41 1.85
CA SER A 13 -41.04 26.47 1.84
C SER A 13 -40.67 27.61 2.77
N GLU A 14 -40.25 27.31 4.00
CA GLU A 14 -39.78 28.31 4.98
C GLU A 14 -38.55 29.07 4.47
N TYR A 15 -37.60 28.36 3.85
CA TYR A 15 -36.42 28.98 3.24
C TYR A 15 -36.81 29.90 2.08
N TYR A 16 -37.73 29.46 1.22
CA TYR A 16 -38.24 30.22 0.08
C TYR A 16 -39.01 31.47 0.52
N ASP A 17 -39.89 31.35 1.52
CA ASP A 17 -40.67 32.46 2.07
C ASP A 17 -39.80 33.47 2.81
N SER A 18 -38.81 33.01 3.58
CA SER A 18 -37.82 33.89 4.22
C SER A 18 -37.03 34.70 3.20
N ALA A 19 -36.62 34.08 2.09
CA ALA A 19 -35.95 34.80 1.00
C ALA A 19 -36.88 35.85 0.35
N LYS A 20 -38.14 35.49 0.10
CA LYS A 20 -39.17 36.38 -0.45
C LYS A 20 -39.47 37.58 0.47
N GLN A 21 -39.59 37.36 1.78
CA GLN A 21 -39.79 38.42 2.79
C GLN A 21 -38.62 39.40 2.85
N ASN A 22 -37.40 38.93 2.54
CA ASN A 22 -36.20 39.76 2.48
C ASN A 22 -35.96 40.42 1.10
N ASN A 23 -36.96 40.40 0.19
CA ASN A 23 -36.86 40.92 -1.18
C ASN A 23 -35.71 40.30 -2.00
N ARG A 24 -35.37 39.04 -1.72
CA ARG A 24 -34.32 38.29 -2.43
C ARG A 24 -34.96 37.24 -3.35
N ASP A 25 -34.56 37.23 -4.61
CA ASP A 25 -34.88 36.12 -5.52
C ASP A 25 -34.31 34.80 -4.95
N CYS A 26 -35.19 33.81 -4.76
CA CYS A 26 -34.84 32.48 -4.26
C CYS A 26 -34.86 31.49 -5.43
N ARG A 27 -33.69 30.95 -5.78
CA ARG A 27 -33.57 29.84 -6.73
C ARG A 27 -32.77 28.72 -6.09
N LEU A 28 -33.46 27.66 -5.71
CA LEU A 28 -32.90 26.54 -4.95
C LEU A 28 -32.89 25.28 -5.80
N LEU A 29 -31.76 24.57 -5.81
CA LEU A 29 -31.65 23.24 -6.42
C LEU A 29 -31.61 22.16 -5.33
N VAL A 30 -32.50 21.19 -5.43
CA VAL A 30 -32.73 20.13 -4.45
C VAL A 30 -32.58 18.77 -5.15
N PRO A 31 -31.71 17.87 -4.67
CA PRO A 31 -31.66 16.52 -5.19
C PRO A 31 -32.89 15.75 -4.70
N GLY A 32 -33.48 14.99 -5.62
CA GLY A 32 -34.66 14.17 -5.34
C GLY A 32 -34.38 12.94 -4.49
N LEU A 33 -33.10 12.50 -4.42
CA LEU A 33 -32.56 11.32 -3.71
C LEU A 33 -33.12 9.97 -4.20
N THR A 34 -34.44 9.89 -4.42
CA THR A 34 -35.14 8.82 -5.12
C THR A 34 -36.18 9.42 -6.07
N ARG A 35 -36.70 8.65 -7.02
CA ARG A 35 -37.76 9.13 -7.92
C ARG A 35 -39.04 9.49 -7.15
N THR A 36 -39.40 8.69 -6.15
CA THR A 36 -40.61 8.89 -5.33
C THR A 36 -40.52 10.15 -4.48
N ILE A 37 -39.40 10.36 -3.78
CA ILE A 37 -39.18 11.56 -2.95
C ILE A 37 -39.16 12.81 -3.83
N ALA A 38 -38.52 12.74 -5.00
CA ALA A 38 -38.49 13.85 -5.96
C ALA A 38 -39.89 14.27 -6.41
N GLY A 39 -40.72 13.30 -6.82
CA GLY A 39 -42.10 13.55 -7.24
C GLY A 39 -42.96 14.12 -6.12
N GLN A 40 -42.90 13.53 -4.93
CA GLN A 40 -43.65 13.99 -3.76
C GLN A 40 -43.25 15.41 -3.33
N LEU A 41 -41.96 15.72 -3.32
CA LEU A 41 -41.47 17.07 -3.00
C LEU A 41 -41.99 18.09 -4.01
N HIS A 42 -41.94 17.74 -5.30
CA HIS A 42 -42.39 18.62 -6.36
C HIS A 42 -43.88 18.91 -6.25
N GLU A 43 -44.71 17.88 -6.11
CA GLU A 43 -46.17 18.04 -5.90
C GLU A 43 -46.48 18.85 -4.64
N TYR A 44 -45.73 18.65 -3.55
CA TYR A 44 -45.91 19.41 -2.31
C TYR A 44 -45.64 20.91 -2.50
N LEU A 45 -44.54 21.27 -3.16
CA LEU A 45 -44.20 22.67 -3.40
C LEU A 45 -45.22 23.35 -4.32
N LEU A 46 -45.73 22.64 -5.34
CA LEU A 46 -46.81 23.15 -6.19
C LEU A 46 -48.10 23.39 -5.39
N SER A 47 -48.44 22.49 -4.45
CA SER A 47 -49.61 22.67 -3.58
C SER A 47 -49.51 23.88 -2.63
N LYS A 48 -48.29 24.41 -2.42
CA LYS A 48 -48.00 25.62 -1.65
C LYS A 48 -47.84 26.87 -2.50
N GLU A 49 -48.21 26.81 -3.79
CA GLU A 49 -48.05 27.89 -4.77
C GLU A 49 -46.57 28.32 -5.00
N ILE A 50 -45.62 27.43 -4.69
CA ILE A 50 -44.20 27.64 -4.97
C ILE A 50 -43.90 27.11 -6.38
N ASN A 51 -43.36 27.97 -7.25
CA ASN A 51 -42.97 27.60 -8.60
C ASN A 51 -41.85 26.54 -8.55
N SER A 52 -42.15 25.31 -8.96
CA SER A 52 -41.21 24.19 -8.90
C SER A 52 -41.02 23.54 -10.27
N TYR A 53 -39.80 23.11 -10.60
CA TYR A 53 -39.53 22.31 -11.80
C TYR A 53 -38.91 20.97 -11.42
N LEU A 54 -39.40 19.88 -12.01
CA LEU A 54 -38.84 18.55 -11.82
C LEU A 54 -37.95 18.17 -13.00
N VAL A 55 -36.65 17.99 -12.77
CA VAL A 55 -35.69 17.57 -13.78
C VAL A 55 -35.75 16.06 -13.93
N VAL A 56 -36.26 15.60 -15.07
CA VAL A 56 -36.43 14.18 -15.41
C VAL A 56 -35.28 13.68 -16.30
N GLY A 57 -35.03 12.36 -16.26
CA GLY A 57 -33.98 11.70 -17.05
C GLY A 57 -34.46 11.28 -18.44
N GLU A 58 -33.57 10.66 -19.23
CA GLU A 58 -33.87 10.22 -20.61
C GLU A 58 -34.99 9.18 -20.71
N THR A 59 -35.30 8.49 -19.61
CA THR A 59 -36.36 7.48 -19.55
C THR A 59 -37.77 8.06 -19.46
N ASP A 60 -37.91 9.34 -19.10
CA ASP A 60 -39.19 9.98 -18.81
C ASP A 60 -39.35 11.24 -19.69
N GLU A 61 -40.50 11.41 -20.35
CA GLU A 61 -40.71 12.54 -21.27
C GLU A 61 -40.96 13.87 -20.51
N PRO A 62 -40.29 14.97 -20.88
CA PRO A 62 -40.62 16.30 -20.37
C PRO A 62 -42.09 16.67 -20.63
N ASN A 63 -42.72 17.37 -19.69
CA ASN A 63 -44.13 17.73 -19.74
C ASN A 63 -44.35 19.13 -19.16
N GLU A 64 -44.72 20.09 -19.99
CA GLU A 64 -44.89 21.49 -19.54
C GLU A 64 -46.07 21.68 -18.58
N GLU A 65 -47.19 20.97 -18.76
CA GLU A 65 -48.36 21.08 -17.87
C GLU A 65 -48.04 20.62 -16.45
N LYS A 66 -47.16 19.61 -16.32
CA LYS A 66 -46.68 19.10 -15.04
C LYS A 66 -45.38 19.76 -14.56
N GLN A 67 -44.85 20.73 -15.31
CA GLN A 67 -43.56 21.39 -15.05
C GLN A 67 -42.36 20.40 -14.97
N TYR A 68 -42.42 19.31 -15.72
CA TYR A 68 -41.32 18.35 -15.90
C TYR A 68 -40.41 18.82 -17.03
N ILE A 69 -39.11 18.87 -16.79
CA ILE A 69 -38.15 19.48 -17.70
C ILE A 69 -36.89 18.61 -17.84
N SER A 70 -36.23 18.67 -18.99
CA SER A 70 -34.91 18.04 -19.15
C SER A 70 -33.82 18.93 -18.54
N ALA A 71 -32.68 18.33 -18.17
CA ALA A 71 -31.55 19.08 -17.60
C ALA A 71 -31.06 20.21 -18.53
N ASN A 72 -31.10 19.98 -19.85
CA ASN A 72 -30.80 21.00 -20.86
C ASN A 72 -31.92 22.05 -21.00
N GLY A 73 -33.19 21.65 -20.91
CA GLY A 73 -34.35 22.54 -21.01
C GLY A 73 -34.40 23.60 -19.91
N LEU A 74 -33.83 23.32 -18.74
CA LEU A 74 -33.73 24.24 -17.60
C LEU A 74 -32.98 25.53 -17.96
N THR A 75 -32.10 25.49 -18.95
CA THR A 75 -31.42 26.68 -19.47
C THR A 75 -32.37 27.73 -20.06
N SER A 76 -33.61 27.39 -20.38
CA SER A 76 -34.61 28.35 -20.89
C SER A 76 -35.46 29.02 -19.80
N LYS A 77 -35.42 28.53 -18.55
CA LYS A 77 -36.25 28.98 -17.43
C LYS A 77 -35.41 29.72 -16.38
N ARG A 78 -34.83 30.87 -16.76
CA ARG A 78 -33.80 31.60 -15.95
C ARG A 78 -34.30 32.78 -15.10
N ILE A 79 -35.58 33.13 -15.17
CA ILE A 79 -36.13 34.38 -14.63
C ILE A 79 -37.16 34.07 -13.54
N GLY A 80 -37.07 34.79 -12.41
CA GLY A 80 -37.98 34.65 -11.25
C GLY A 80 -37.43 33.76 -10.13
N SER A 81 -38.21 33.61 -9.06
CA SER A 81 -37.92 32.68 -7.96
C SER A 81 -38.58 31.32 -8.23
N PHE A 82 -37.83 30.23 -8.06
CA PHE A 82 -38.32 28.86 -8.29
C PHE A 82 -37.44 27.81 -7.59
N VAL A 83 -37.98 26.61 -7.39
CA VAL A 83 -37.24 25.47 -6.82
C VAL A 83 -37.10 24.38 -7.87
N VAL A 84 -35.89 23.91 -8.10
CA VAL A 84 -35.62 22.80 -9.02
C VAL A 84 -35.38 21.54 -8.21
N ILE A 85 -36.14 20.50 -8.49
CA ILE A 85 -35.92 19.16 -7.92
C ILE A 85 -35.36 18.29 -9.03
N ALA A 86 -34.26 17.58 -8.79
CA ALA A 86 -33.65 16.71 -9.80
C ALA A 86 -33.85 15.22 -9.47
N TYR A 87 -34.29 14.42 -10.44
CA TYR A 87 -34.24 12.96 -10.30
C TYR A 87 -32.81 12.47 -10.00
N PRO A 88 -32.66 11.32 -9.34
CA PRO A 88 -31.34 10.76 -9.03
C PRO A 88 -30.45 10.69 -10.27
N GLY A 89 -29.24 11.24 -10.17
CA GLY A 89 -28.25 11.29 -11.26
C GLY A 89 -28.52 12.33 -12.34
N GLN A 90 -29.63 13.08 -12.27
CA GLN A 90 -29.91 14.19 -13.18
C GLN A 90 -29.32 15.50 -12.71
N LEU A 91 -28.97 15.60 -11.42
CA LEU A 91 -28.35 16.80 -10.87
C LEU A 91 -27.12 17.13 -11.71
N ILE A 92 -26.18 16.19 -11.89
CA ILE A 92 -24.90 16.39 -12.61
C ILE A 92 -25.05 16.85 -14.06
N ARG A 93 -26.16 16.52 -14.73
CA ARG A 93 -26.43 16.86 -16.13
C ARG A 93 -26.92 18.30 -16.31
N ILE A 94 -27.28 18.97 -15.23
CA ILE A 94 -27.61 20.40 -15.25
C ILE A 94 -26.32 21.18 -15.50
N GLN A 95 -26.29 21.98 -16.56
CA GLN A 95 -25.12 22.74 -16.97
C GLN A 95 -24.61 23.69 -15.87
N ASP A 96 -23.30 23.87 -15.79
CA ASP A 96 -22.66 24.80 -14.83
C ASP A 96 -23.16 26.24 -14.99
N SER A 97 -23.57 26.63 -16.22
CA SER A 97 -24.21 27.91 -16.53
C SER A 97 -25.55 28.14 -15.81
N VAL A 98 -26.18 27.08 -15.29
CA VAL A 98 -27.43 27.13 -14.52
C VAL A 98 -27.17 27.06 -13.01
N ARG A 99 -26.08 26.42 -12.57
CA ARG A 99 -25.75 26.11 -11.16
C ARG A 99 -24.88 27.15 -10.42
N GLY A 100 -24.10 27.96 -11.13
CA GLY A 100 -23.15 28.91 -10.53
C GLY A 100 -23.77 30.24 -10.08
N SER A 101 -23.00 31.08 -9.38
CA SER A 101 -23.39 32.40 -8.84
C SER A 101 -23.81 33.46 -9.87
N GLY A 102 -23.62 33.19 -11.17
CA GLY A 102 -24.19 33.96 -12.29
C GLY A 102 -25.29 33.21 -13.08
N GLY A 103 -25.66 32.01 -12.65
CA GLY A 103 -26.66 31.14 -13.26
C GLY A 103 -28.08 31.38 -12.74
N ALA A 104 -29.02 30.63 -13.28
CA ALA A 104 -30.42 30.75 -12.86
C ALA A 104 -30.64 30.34 -11.39
N ILE A 105 -29.80 29.48 -10.82
CA ILE A 105 -29.94 28.94 -9.45
C ILE A 105 -28.86 29.51 -8.54
N ARG A 106 -29.25 30.05 -7.36
CA ARG A 106 -28.35 30.77 -6.43
C ARG A 106 -27.85 29.92 -5.27
N SER A 107 -28.53 28.83 -4.92
CA SER A 107 -28.13 27.92 -3.84
C SER A 107 -28.48 26.46 -4.14
N ILE A 108 -27.63 25.54 -3.68
CA ILE A 108 -27.88 24.09 -3.67
C ILE A 108 -28.20 23.71 -2.22
N ALA A 109 -29.32 23.02 -2.00
CA ALA A 109 -29.76 22.66 -0.64
C ALA A 109 -28.83 21.63 0.00
N PHE A 110 -28.56 20.51 -0.69
CA PHE A 110 -27.70 19.41 -0.25
C PHE A 110 -27.29 18.51 -1.45
N SER A 111 -26.41 17.54 -1.21
CA SER A 111 -25.87 16.64 -2.25
C SER A 111 -26.76 15.42 -2.52
N GLU A 112 -26.56 14.71 -3.64
CA GLU A 112 -27.27 13.44 -3.93
C GLU A 112 -26.91 12.31 -2.95
N GLU A 113 -25.83 12.44 -2.18
CA GLU A 113 -25.39 11.47 -1.16
C GLU A 113 -25.88 11.83 0.26
N TRP A 114 -26.71 12.84 0.39
CA TRP A 114 -27.40 13.14 1.64
C TRP A 114 -28.35 11.99 1.99
N PRO A 115 -28.40 11.50 3.24
CA PRO A 115 -27.76 12.03 4.44
C PRO A 115 -26.41 11.38 4.82
N TRP A 116 -25.86 10.45 4.04
CA TRP A 116 -24.57 9.80 4.35
C TRP A 116 -23.37 10.73 4.20
N ILE A 117 -23.50 11.73 3.33
CA ILE A 117 -22.54 12.82 3.15
C ILE A 117 -23.30 14.15 3.24
N ASP A 118 -23.24 14.77 4.41
CA ASP A 118 -23.96 16.00 4.71
C ASP A 118 -23.08 17.24 4.50
N ASN A 119 -23.01 17.69 3.23
CA ASN A 119 -22.19 18.82 2.78
C ASN A 119 -23.05 20.02 2.32
N GLY A 120 -24.34 20.04 2.69
CA GLY A 120 -25.32 21.05 2.26
C GLY A 120 -25.41 22.29 3.15
N ASP A 121 -26.44 23.11 2.91
CA ASP A 121 -26.80 24.25 3.77
C ASP A 121 -27.31 23.72 5.13
N GLU A 122 -26.85 24.34 6.24
CA GLU A 122 -27.21 23.97 7.62
C GLU A 122 -28.73 23.92 7.84
N ALA A 123 -29.51 24.69 7.06
CA ALA A 123 -30.97 24.65 7.08
C ALA A 123 -31.57 23.27 6.71
N PHE A 124 -30.80 22.42 6.01
CA PHE A 124 -31.23 21.10 5.53
C PHE A 124 -30.39 19.93 6.08
N ARG A 125 -29.56 20.17 7.11
CA ARG A 125 -28.73 19.14 7.73
C ARG A 125 -29.59 17.99 8.27
N PHE A 126 -29.22 16.74 7.99
CA PHE A 126 -30.01 15.56 8.35
C PHE A 126 -30.07 15.38 9.86
N ASP A 127 -28.92 15.30 10.53
CA ASP A 127 -28.79 15.16 11.99
C ASP A 127 -29.13 16.46 12.76
N GLY A 128 -29.59 17.50 12.07
CA GLY A 128 -30.03 18.75 12.66
C GLY A 128 -31.53 18.96 12.48
N PRO A 129 -31.94 19.99 11.70
CA PRO A 129 -33.35 20.38 11.58
C PRO A 129 -34.24 19.30 10.98
N VAL A 130 -33.72 18.44 10.09
CA VAL A 130 -34.56 17.47 9.38
C VAL A 130 -34.97 16.30 10.29
N LEU A 131 -34.00 15.59 10.87
CA LEU A 131 -34.29 14.45 11.76
C LEU A 131 -35.04 14.90 13.01
N LYS A 132 -34.68 16.07 13.56
CA LYS A 132 -35.39 16.63 14.72
C LYS A 132 -36.88 16.84 14.44
N ARG A 133 -37.24 17.48 13.32
CA ARG A 133 -38.65 17.71 12.94
C ARG A 133 -39.40 16.42 12.64
N ILE A 134 -38.73 15.41 12.09
CA ILE A 134 -39.32 14.10 11.85
C ILE A 134 -39.65 13.42 13.19
N ILE A 135 -38.69 13.39 14.12
CA ILE A 135 -38.87 12.78 15.43
C ILE A 135 -39.91 13.54 16.28
N GLU A 136 -39.96 14.88 16.21
CA GLU A 136 -40.99 15.70 16.87
C GLU A 136 -42.42 15.40 16.41
N LYS A 137 -42.60 14.96 15.15
CA LYS A 137 -43.89 14.47 14.66
C LYS A 137 -44.25 13.10 15.23
N TRP A 138 -43.26 12.29 15.59
CA TRP A 138 -43.49 10.95 16.12
C TRP A 138 -43.83 10.95 17.61
N THR A 139 -43.14 11.78 18.42
CA THR A 139 -43.37 11.86 19.86
C THR A 139 -43.09 13.26 20.42
N LYS A 140 -43.77 13.62 21.50
CA LYS A 140 -43.51 14.85 22.29
C LYS A 140 -42.60 14.60 23.51
N ASP A 141 -42.24 13.34 23.77
CA ASP A 141 -41.41 12.96 24.91
C ASP A 141 -39.91 13.14 24.59
N VAL A 142 -39.26 14.09 25.27
CA VAL A 142 -37.87 14.49 25.03
C VAL A 142 -36.87 13.36 25.23
N GLU A 143 -37.08 12.47 26.22
CA GLU A 143 -36.15 11.35 26.45
C GLU A 143 -36.20 10.38 25.28
N VAL A 144 -37.40 10.07 24.80
CA VAL A 144 -37.62 9.18 23.66
C VAL A 144 -37.13 9.81 22.36
N GLN A 145 -37.26 11.13 22.18
CA GLN A 145 -36.70 11.83 21.03
C GLN A 145 -35.17 11.68 20.97
N ASN A 146 -34.49 11.87 22.09
CA ASN A 146 -33.03 11.74 22.16
C ASN A 146 -32.58 10.29 21.89
N TRP A 147 -33.32 9.32 22.45
CA TRP A 147 -33.05 7.90 22.22
C TRP A 147 -33.15 7.55 20.73
N LEU A 148 -34.25 7.92 20.06
CA LEU A 148 -34.47 7.66 18.62
C LEU A 148 -33.42 8.38 17.75
N TYR A 149 -33.03 9.59 18.14
CA TYR A 149 -31.99 10.35 17.46
C TYR A 149 -30.66 9.59 17.46
N ILE A 150 -30.20 9.11 18.63
CA ILE A 150 -28.95 8.35 18.75
C ILE A 150 -29.05 7.04 17.98
N PHE A 151 -30.18 6.33 18.08
CA PHE A 151 -30.38 5.05 17.40
C PHE A 151 -30.34 5.18 15.86
N ILE A 152 -31.00 6.19 15.31
CA ILE A 152 -31.04 6.44 13.85
C ILE A 152 -29.66 6.87 13.34
N THR A 153 -28.98 7.79 14.03
CA THR A 153 -27.68 8.32 13.59
C THR A 153 -26.54 7.32 13.78
N SER A 154 -26.49 6.64 14.93
CA SER A 154 -25.36 5.76 15.30
C SER A 154 -25.55 4.32 14.84
N GLY A 155 -26.79 3.83 14.74
CA GLY A 155 -27.09 2.49 14.25
C GLY A 155 -27.44 2.48 12.76
N LEU A 156 -28.58 3.08 12.40
CA LEU A 156 -29.21 2.88 11.09
C LEU A 156 -28.52 3.63 9.94
N LEU A 157 -28.13 4.89 10.14
CA LEU A 157 -27.47 5.68 9.11
C LEU A 157 -26.09 5.11 8.77
N LYS A 158 -25.32 4.70 9.80
CA LYS A 158 -24.03 4.03 9.60
C LYS A 158 -24.19 2.67 8.94
N GLY A 159 -25.13 1.85 9.41
CA GLY A 159 -25.37 0.50 8.88
C GLY A 159 -25.89 0.47 7.45
N SER A 160 -26.57 1.52 6.97
CA SER A 160 -27.12 1.59 5.61
C SER A 160 -26.13 2.05 4.53
N LYS A 161 -24.95 2.55 4.91
CA LYS A 161 -24.00 3.18 3.99
C LYS A 161 -23.50 2.25 2.88
N SER A 162 -23.30 0.96 3.19
CA SER A 162 -22.76 -0.05 2.27
C SER A 162 -23.78 -0.55 1.24
N ASN A 163 -25.06 -0.16 1.34
CA ASN A 163 -26.10 -0.66 0.45
C ASN A 163 -26.17 0.15 -0.89
N PRO A 164 -26.21 -0.51 -2.06
CA PRO A 164 -26.41 0.16 -3.36
C PRO A 164 -27.77 0.87 -3.51
N GLN A 165 -28.82 0.41 -2.84
CA GLN A 165 -30.16 1.02 -2.78
C GLN A 165 -30.42 1.78 -1.47
N ARG A 166 -29.36 2.26 -0.81
CA ARG A 166 -29.43 2.94 0.51
C ARG A 166 -30.47 4.06 0.61
N ALA A 167 -30.65 4.86 -0.46
CA ALA A 167 -31.65 5.93 -0.54
C ALA A 167 -33.08 5.39 -0.37
N THR A 168 -33.46 4.41 -1.18
CA THR A 168 -34.78 3.77 -1.11
C THR A 168 -34.98 3.07 0.23
N LEU A 169 -33.97 2.33 0.70
CA LEU A 169 -34.06 1.61 1.96
C LEU A 169 -34.24 2.56 3.17
N PHE A 170 -33.31 3.48 3.36
CA PHE A 170 -33.27 4.32 4.55
C PHE A 170 -34.32 5.44 4.52
N LEU A 171 -34.42 6.16 3.40
CA LEU A 171 -35.26 7.35 3.33
C LEU A 171 -36.72 7.03 3.04
N GLU A 172 -37.02 6.01 2.22
CA GLU A 172 -38.42 5.65 1.93
C GLU A 172 -38.93 4.58 2.89
N ARG A 173 -38.25 3.43 2.99
CA ARG A 173 -38.79 2.22 3.64
C ARG A 173 -38.64 2.18 5.16
N ILE A 174 -37.74 2.98 5.73
CA ILE A 174 -37.49 3.05 7.18
C ILE A 174 -38.01 4.37 7.74
N ILE A 175 -37.42 5.49 7.35
CA ILE A 175 -37.79 6.80 7.90
C ILE A 175 -39.08 7.33 7.26
N GLY A 176 -39.20 7.21 5.94
CA GLY A 176 -40.28 7.80 5.16
C GLY A 176 -41.65 7.17 5.46
N SER A 177 -41.71 5.85 5.57
CA SER A 177 -42.94 5.09 5.80
C SER A 177 -43.39 5.00 7.25
N PHE A 178 -42.58 5.43 8.22
CA PHE A 178 -42.95 5.36 9.63
C PHE A 178 -43.83 6.55 10.08
N ASN A 179 -44.84 6.26 10.89
CA ASN A 179 -45.73 7.24 11.51
C ASN A 179 -46.19 6.71 12.89
N SER A 180 -46.34 7.60 13.88
CA SER A 180 -46.79 7.29 15.24
C SER A 180 -48.21 6.72 15.32
N GLN A 181 -49.04 6.93 14.29
CA GLN A 181 -50.37 6.35 14.17
C GLN A 181 -50.39 4.90 13.69
N LEU A 182 -49.27 4.39 13.16
CA LEU A 182 -49.16 2.98 12.79
C LEU A 182 -49.23 2.09 14.03
N TYR A 183 -49.73 0.87 13.85
CA TYR A 183 -49.82 -0.17 14.88
C TYR A 183 -50.53 0.32 16.16
N PRO A 184 -51.85 0.58 16.11
CA PRO A 184 -52.59 1.14 17.25
C PRO A 184 -52.60 0.24 18.50
N GLY A 185 -52.30 -1.06 18.36
CA GLY A 185 -52.15 -2.01 19.47
C GLY A 185 -50.83 -1.90 20.27
N VAL A 186 -49.91 -1.03 19.86
CA VAL A 186 -48.68 -0.70 20.59
C VAL A 186 -48.79 0.73 21.10
N SER A 187 -48.55 0.97 22.39
CA SER A 187 -48.59 2.32 22.97
C SER A 187 -47.23 3.02 22.90
N ASP A 188 -46.13 2.27 23.05
CA ASP A 188 -44.77 2.81 23.04
C ASP A 188 -44.27 3.06 21.61
N ILE A 189 -43.69 4.24 21.38
CA ILE A 189 -43.19 4.64 20.06
C ILE A 189 -41.87 3.94 19.70
N GLN A 190 -41.04 3.57 20.69
CA GLN A 190 -39.79 2.85 20.42
C GLN A 190 -40.11 1.42 19.96
N GLU A 191 -41.02 0.73 20.66
CA GLU A 191 -41.55 -0.57 20.22
C GLU A 191 -42.17 -0.51 18.82
N LYS A 192 -42.97 0.53 18.52
CA LYS A 192 -43.52 0.72 17.17
C LYS A 192 -42.43 0.84 16.11
N PHE A 193 -41.35 1.57 16.43
CA PHE A 193 -40.24 1.77 15.51
C PHE A 193 -39.42 0.50 15.32
N PHE A 194 -39.19 -0.29 16.39
CA PHE A 194 -38.56 -1.60 16.30
C PHE A 194 -39.36 -2.56 15.44
N TYR A 195 -40.68 -2.63 15.64
CA TYR A 195 -41.55 -3.45 14.79
C TYR A 195 -41.54 -3.00 13.33
N HIS A 196 -41.60 -1.68 13.09
CA HIS A 196 -41.53 -1.11 11.74
C HIS A 196 -40.25 -1.51 10.99
N PHE A 197 -39.14 -1.51 11.72
CA PHE A 197 -37.81 -1.82 11.20
C PHE A 197 -37.47 -3.33 11.26
N GLY A 198 -38.34 -4.15 11.87
CA GLY A 198 -38.18 -5.59 12.04
C GLY A 198 -37.18 -6.01 13.11
N LEU A 199 -36.73 -5.09 13.97
CA LEU A 199 -35.82 -5.39 15.08
C LEU A 199 -36.54 -6.24 16.13
N PRO A 200 -35.98 -7.38 16.57
CA PRO A 200 -36.52 -8.11 17.70
C PRO A 200 -36.50 -7.26 18.98
N LEU A 201 -37.51 -7.41 19.84
CA LEU A 201 -37.63 -6.62 21.06
C LEU A 201 -36.45 -6.92 22.02
N PRO A 202 -35.58 -5.94 22.32
CA PRO A 202 -34.39 -6.18 23.15
C PRO A 202 -34.75 -6.45 24.63
N PRO A 203 -33.85 -7.09 25.39
CA PRO A 203 -34.05 -7.36 26.82
C PRO A 203 -34.26 -6.08 27.62
N GLN A 204 -35.24 -6.07 28.53
CA GLN A 204 -35.56 -4.90 29.38
C GLN A 204 -34.40 -4.44 30.29
N ARG A 205 -33.39 -5.28 30.48
CA ARG A 205 -32.17 -4.94 31.25
C ARG A 205 -31.25 -3.96 30.53
N LEU A 206 -31.29 -3.89 29.19
CA LEU A 206 -30.46 -2.98 28.40
C LEU A 206 -31.11 -1.60 28.39
N LYS A 207 -30.44 -0.62 29.01
CA LYS A 207 -30.94 0.76 29.11
C LYS A 207 -30.20 1.72 28.19
N ASP A 208 -28.95 1.43 27.86
CA ASP A 208 -28.14 2.27 26.99
C ASP A 208 -28.40 1.98 25.50
N VAL A 209 -28.47 3.03 24.68
CA VAL A 209 -28.77 2.91 23.24
C VAL A 209 -27.67 2.13 22.51
N SER A 210 -26.41 2.34 22.90
CA SER A 210 -25.28 1.67 22.23
C SER A 210 -25.24 0.18 22.55
N GLU A 211 -25.52 -0.20 23.80
CA GLU A 211 -25.67 -1.61 24.20
C GLU A 211 -26.81 -2.30 23.45
N VAL A 212 -27.94 -1.62 23.25
CA VAL A 212 -29.07 -2.14 22.46
C VAL A 212 -28.67 -2.35 21.00
N ILE A 213 -27.95 -1.40 20.40
CA ILE A 213 -27.45 -1.51 19.01
C ILE A 213 -26.52 -2.72 18.88
N ASP A 214 -25.51 -2.84 19.74
CA ASP A 214 -24.49 -3.88 19.65
C ASP A 214 -25.07 -5.28 19.90
N TYR A 215 -25.88 -5.41 20.95
CA TYR A 215 -26.54 -6.67 21.28
C TYR A 215 -27.46 -7.13 20.15
N SER A 216 -28.29 -6.24 19.61
CA SER A 216 -29.24 -6.60 18.56
C SER A 216 -28.55 -6.93 17.24
N ALA A 217 -27.48 -6.21 16.88
CA ALA A 217 -26.68 -6.50 15.69
C ALA A 217 -26.01 -7.89 15.78
N ASN A 218 -25.45 -8.22 16.95
CA ASN A 218 -24.80 -9.52 17.19
C ASN A 218 -25.80 -10.68 17.18
N LEU A 219 -26.98 -10.49 17.78
CA LEU A 219 -28.03 -11.49 17.77
C LEU A 219 -28.52 -11.80 16.35
N ILE A 220 -28.84 -10.77 15.57
CA ILE A 220 -29.30 -10.92 14.18
C ILE A 220 -28.23 -11.63 13.35
N LYS A 221 -26.96 -11.22 13.46
CA LYS A 221 -25.85 -11.87 12.78
C LYS A 221 -25.74 -13.36 13.13
N ALA A 222 -25.82 -13.70 14.42
CA ALA A 222 -25.75 -15.09 14.87
C ALA A 222 -26.93 -15.94 14.36
N ILE A 223 -28.13 -15.37 14.29
CA ILE A 223 -29.31 -16.04 13.69
C ILE A 223 -29.06 -16.30 12.21
N MET A 224 -28.59 -15.28 11.47
CA MET A 224 -28.32 -15.40 10.03
C MET A 224 -27.25 -16.44 9.72
N GLU A 225 -26.13 -16.44 10.44
CA GLU A 225 -25.08 -17.46 10.30
C GLU A 225 -25.61 -18.87 10.57
N LYS A 226 -26.50 -19.02 11.57
CA LYS A 226 -27.09 -20.32 11.91
C LYS A 226 -28.08 -20.80 10.83
N CYS A 227 -28.87 -19.88 10.26
CA CYS A 227 -29.76 -20.16 9.14
C CYS A 227 -28.99 -20.58 7.87
N GLN A 228 -27.86 -19.93 7.56
CA GLN A 228 -27.03 -20.27 6.39
C GLN A 228 -26.32 -21.64 6.52
N ARG A 229 -25.90 -22.03 7.73
CA ARG A 229 -25.12 -23.26 7.97
C ARG A 229 -25.97 -24.52 8.15
N SER A 230 -27.29 -24.41 8.34
CA SER A 230 -28.14 -25.53 8.78
C SER A 230 -29.21 -25.88 7.74
N GLU A 231 -29.13 -27.08 7.14
CA GLU A 231 -30.05 -27.51 6.08
C GLU A 231 -31.51 -27.72 6.54
N ASN A 232 -31.77 -27.86 7.85
CA ASN A 232 -33.12 -28.07 8.42
C ASN A 232 -33.44 -27.12 9.59
N ILE A 233 -33.05 -25.85 9.50
CA ILE A 233 -33.25 -24.87 10.59
C ILE A 233 -34.72 -24.73 11.00
N ARG A 234 -35.67 -24.83 10.06
CA ARG A 234 -37.10 -24.70 10.33
C ARG A 234 -37.64 -25.81 11.24
N GLU A 235 -37.23 -27.06 11.01
CA GLU A 235 -37.63 -28.18 11.84
C GLU A 235 -36.99 -28.09 13.23
N TYR A 236 -35.69 -27.74 13.29
CA TYR A 236 -34.96 -27.55 14.54
C TYR A 236 -35.60 -26.50 15.45
N VAL A 237 -35.89 -25.30 14.93
CA VAL A 237 -36.49 -24.21 15.73
C VAL A 237 -37.92 -24.57 16.15
N LYS A 238 -38.67 -25.33 15.32
CA LYS A 238 -40.00 -25.84 15.69
C LYS A 238 -39.93 -26.88 16.79
N ASP A 239 -38.93 -27.74 16.82
CA ASP A 239 -38.75 -28.71 17.91
C ASP A 239 -38.42 -28.02 19.23
N MET A 240 -37.62 -26.95 19.19
CA MET A 240 -37.32 -26.14 20.38
C MET A 240 -38.56 -25.48 21.00
N THR A 241 -39.65 -25.27 20.25
CA THR A 241 -40.92 -24.80 20.83
C THR A 241 -41.59 -25.82 21.76
N MET A 242 -41.15 -27.08 21.76
CA MET A 242 -41.65 -28.10 22.70
C MET A 242 -41.29 -27.80 24.16
N GLU A 243 -40.36 -26.89 24.41
CA GLU A 243 -40.00 -26.39 25.75
C GLU A 243 -41.01 -25.38 26.31
N ILE A 244 -42.00 -24.96 25.52
CA ILE A 244 -43.09 -24.08 25.96
C ILE A 244 -44.22 -24.93 26.58
N ASP A 245 -44.54 -24.68 27.85
CA ASP A 245 -45.45 -25.51 28.66
C ASP A 245 -46.91 -25.50 28.19
N SER A 246 -47.37 -24.39 27.59
CA SER A 246 -48.74 -24.24 27.10
C SER A 246 -48.90 -24.72 25.64
N PRO A 247 -49.86 -25.62 25.33
CA PRO A 247 -50.10 -26.10 23.96
C PRO A 247 -50.58 -25.00 23.02
N GLU A 248 -51.41 -24.09 23.52
CA GLU A 248 -51.95 -22.96 22.75
C GLU A 248 -50.83 -21.96 22.39
N GLU A 249 -49.94 -21.67 23.36
CA GLU A 249 -48.80 -20.77 23.17
C GLU A 249 -47.73 -21.36 22.25
N ARG A 250 -47.55 -22.69 22.29
CA ARG A 250 -46.66 -23.45 21.41
C ARG A 250 -47.10 -23.35 19.95
N ASP A 251 -48.39 -23.58 19.66
CA ASP A 251 -48.91 -23.51 18.29
C ASP A 251 -48.86 -22.09 17.72
N GLU A 252 -49.05 -21.07 18.56
CA GLU A 252 -48.89 -19.67 18.15
C GLU A 252 -47.42 -19.30 17.92
N THR A 253 -46.49 -19.77 18.75
CA THR A 253 -45.05 -19.54 18.58
C THR A 253 -44.52 -20.20 17.30
N LYS A 254 -44.99 -21.41 16.97
CA LYS A 254 -44.67 -22.08 15.70
C LYS A 254 -45.13 -21.25 14.50
N LYS A 255 -46.32 -20.65 14.56
CA LYS A 255 -46.81 -19.74 13.52
C LYS A 255 -45.95 -18.48 13.42
N SER A 256 -45.52 -17.88 14.54
CA SER A 256 -44.59 -16.74 14.53
C SER A 256 -43.26 -17.08 13.85
N ILE A 257 -42.70 -18.26 14.14
CA ILE A 257 -41.42 -18.72 13.56
C ILE A 257 -41.55 -18.92 12.06
N ASP A 258 -42.65 -19.53 11.60
CA ASP A 258 -42.88 -19.72 10.17
C ASP A 258 -42.93 -18.37 9.43
N ILE A 259 -43.62 -17.37 9.99
CA ILE A 259 -43.66 -16.01 9.43
C ILE A 259 -42.25 -15.40 9.35
N LEU A 260 -41.46 -15.48 10.42
CA LEU A 260 -40.09 -14.95 10.45
C LEU A 260 -39.19 -15.65 9.42
N LEU A 261 -39.22 -16.98 9.34
CA LEU A 261 -38.38 -17.75 8.41
C LEU A 261 -38.82 -17.60 6.95
N ASP A 262 -40.12 -17.50 6.67
CA ASP A 262 -40.65 -17.17 5.34
C ASP A 262 -40.21 -15.76 4.93
N GLY A 263 -40.20 -14.83 5.88
CA GLY A 263 -39.69 -13.48 5.72
C GLY A 263 -38.20 -13.44 5.40
N ILE A 264 -37.38 -14.18 6.15
CA ILE A 264 -35.94 -14.31 5.89
C ILE A 264 -35.70 -14.89 4.49
N GLY A 265 -36.45 -15.92 4.08
CA GLY A 265 -36.28 -16.55 2.77
C GLY A 265 -36.63 -15.67 1.56
N ASN A 266 -37.42 -14.61 1.75
CA ASN A 266 -37.89 -13.73 0.69
C ASN A 266 -37.31 -12.30 0.77
N SER A 267 -36.37 -12.04 1.68
CA SER A 267 -35.86 -10.71 1.95
C SER A 267 -34.60 -10.39 1.15
N ASP A 268 -34.57 -9.21 0.52
CA ASP A 268 -33.38 -8.66 -0.16
C ASP A 268 -32.46 -7.90 0.81
N THR A 269 -32.76 -7.87 2.12
CA THR A 269 -32.05 -7.06 3.12
C THR A 269 -31.13 -7.84 4.05
N LEU A 270 -30.94 -9.14 3.82
CA LEU A 270 -30.31 -10.08 4.77
C LEU A 270 -28.88 -9.71 5.19
N ASP A 271 -28.10 -9.09 4.31
CA ASP A 271 -26.70 -8.70 4.58
C ASP A 271 -26.56 -7.30 5.19
N LEU A 272 -27.66 -6.67 5.61
CA LEU A 272 -27.71 -5.26 6.03
C LEU A 272 -27.70 -5.06 7.55
N GLY A 273 -27.05 -5.97 8.28
CA GLY A 273 -26.87 -5.87 9.73
C GLY A 273 -28.18 -5.72 10.49
N LEU A 274 -28.37 -4.60 11.19
CA LEU A 274 -29.60 -4.31 11.94
C LEU A 274 -30.87 -4.35 11.07
N ALA A 275 -30.77 -4.06 9.77
CA ALA A 275 -31.90 -4.04 8.84
C ALA A 275 -32.24 -5.41 8.23
N ALA A 276 -31.57 -6.49 8.66
CA ALA A 276 -31.76 -7.81 8.06
C ALA A 276 -33.22 -8.27 8.07
N PHE A 277 -33.95 -7.97 9.15
CA PHE A 277 -35.33 -8.43 9.35
C PHE A 277 -36.40 -7.44 8.90
N LEU A 278 -36.05 -6.42 8.12
CA LEU A 278 -36.95 -5.32 7.73
C LEU A 278 -38.26 -5.78 7.05
N ASP A 279 -38.20 -6.85 6.24
CA ASP A 279 -39.34 -7.44 5.52
C ASP A 279 -39.84 -8.74 6.15
N CYS A 280 -39.33 -9.11 7.32
CA CYS A 280 -39.68 -10.38 7.94
C CYS A 280 -41.06 -10.38 8.61
N TRP A 281 -41.66 -9.20 8.79
CA TRP A 281 -42.94 -9.03 9.44
C TRP A 281 -43.92 -8.30 8.52
N ASP A 282 -45.12 -8.84 8.37
CA ASP A 282 -46.15 -8.27 7.50
C ASP A 282 -46.72 -6.98 8.11
N ARG A 283 -46.33 -5.83 7.52
CA ARG A 283 -46.70 -4.49 7.98
C ARG A 283 -48.20 -4.20 7.84
N ASP A 284 -48.91 -4.89 6.95
CA ASP A 284 -50.32 -4.64 6.64
C ASP A 284 -51.26 -5.51 7.48
N LYS A 285 -50.79 -6.65 7.99
CA LYS A 285 -51.60 -7.60 8.78
C LYS A 285 -51.55 -7.40 10.30
N GLN A 286 -50.92 -6.33 10.80
CA GLN A 286 -50.83 -6.00 12.24
C GLN A 286 -50.43 -7.21 13.12
N GLN A 287 -49.41 -7.95 12.71
CA GLN A 287 -48.93 -9.17 13.38
C GLN A 287 -48.03 -8.89 14.62
N VAL A 288 -48.32 -7.81 15.34
CA VAL A 288 -47.52 -7.33 16.49
C VAL A 288 -47.39 -8.40 17.57
N ASP A 289 -48.46 -9.17 17.81
CA ASP A 289 -48.47 -10.21 18.84
C ASP A 289 -47.51 -11.37 18.52
N TYR A 290 -47.33 -11.70 17.23
CA TYR A 290 -46.37 -12.72 16.80
C TYR A 290 -44.93 -12.22 16.94
N TRP A 291 -44.68 -10.94 16.64
CA TRP A 291 -43.37 -10.29 16.84
C TRP A 291 -43.00 -10.16 18.33
N ARG A 292 -43.92 -9.71 19.19
CA ARG A 292 -43.68 -9.60 20.65
C ARG A 292 -43.36 -10.94 21.30
N LYS A 293 -43.97 -12.03 20.81
CA LYS A 293 -43.66 -13.39 21.25
C LYS A 293 -42.22 -13.79 20.89
N LEU A 294 -41.75 -13.40 19.71
CA LEU A 294 -40.37 -13.60 19.26
C LEU A 294 -39.46 -12.42 19.63
N ASN A 295 -39.44 -12.06 20.92
CA ASN A 295 -38.46 -11.12 21.46
C ASN A 295 -37.03 -11.71 21.42
N SER A 296 -36.02 -10.87 21.67
CA SER A 296 -34.62 -11.27 21.59
C SER A 296 -34.25 -12.45 22.50
N GLU A 297 -34.80 -12.54 23.71
CA GLU A 297 -34.53 -13.65 24.63
C GLU A 297 -35.20 -14.96 24.16
N THR A 298 -36.42 -14.87 23.62
CA THR A 298 -37.12 -16.01 23.03
C THR A 298 -36.39 -16.50 21.78
N LEU A 299 -35.93 -15.60 20.93
CA LEU A 299 -35.14 -15.95 19.74
C LEU A 299 -33.80 -16.58 20.13
N GLU A 300 -33.11 -16.06 21.16
CA GLU A 300 -31.90 -16.70 21.67
C GLU A 300 -32.15 -18.14 22.10
N LYS A 301 -33.21 -18.40 22.88
CA LYS A 301 -33.56 -19.75 23.34
C LYS A 301 -33.93 -20.67 22.17
N LEU A 302 -34.83 -20.23 21.30
CA LEU A 302 -35.34 -21.01 20.18
C LEU A 302 -34.25 -21.34 19.14
N PHE A 303 -33.31 -20.42 18.93
CA PHE A 303 -32.15 -20.64 18.07
C PHE A 303 -30.94 -21.22 18.82
N GLY A 304 -31.05 -21.54 20.11
CA GLY A 304 -29.93 -22.08 20.91
C GLY A 304 -28.68 -21.19 20.92
N LEU A 305 -28.89 -19.87 20.92
CA LEU A 305 -27.86 -18.84 20.95
C LEU A 305 -27.67 -18.35 22.39
N SER A 306 -26.51 -17.80 22.70
CA SER A 306 -26.27 -17.19 24.00
C SER A 306 -25.38 -15.96 23.80
N VAL A 307 -25.91 -14.76 24.05
CA VAL A 307 -25.24 -13.49 23.68
C VAL A 307 -24.89 -12.64 24.94
N GLY A 308 -25.21 -13.08 26.17
CA GLY A 308 -24.83 -12.43 27.44
C GLY A 308 -23.45 -12.83 28.03
N ASP A 309 -23.05 -12.21 29.16
CA ASP A 309 -21.77 -12.43 29.86
C ASP A 309 -21.73 -13.82 30.54
N LYS A 310 -20.81 -14.69 30.10
CA LYS A 310 -20.85 -16.15 30.39
C LYS A 310 -19.79 -16.62 31.36
N ALA A 311 -20.12 -17.67 32.12
CA ALA A 311 -19.13 -18.53 32.75
C ALA A 311 -18.19 -19.11 31.68
N LYS A 312 -16.89 -18.95 31.85
CA LYS A 312 -15.89 -19.35 30.85
C LYS A 312 -14.66 -19.96 31.49
N ILE A 313 -14.07 -20.94 30.79
CA ILE A 313 -12.74 -21.46 31.09
C ILE A 313 -11.72 -20.43 30.56
N VAL A 314 -11.02 -19.78 31.47
CA VAL A 314 -10.06 -18.70 31.18
C VAL A 314 -8.77 -19.27 30.60
N SER A 315 -8.24 -20.33 31.21
CA SER A 315 -7.02 -20.98 30.73
C SER A 315 -6.91 -22.41 31.27
N CYS A 316 -6.06 -23.21 30.62
CA CYS A 316 -5.69 -24.55 31.06
C CYS A 316 -4.16 -24.66 31.07
N LEU A 317 -3.59 -25.24 32.12
CA LEU A 317 -2.17 -25.50 32.24
C LEU A 317 -1.97 -27.01 32.34
N ILE A 318 -1.15 -27.58 31.44
CA ILE A 318 -0.89 -29.01 31.39
C ILE A 318 0.49 -29.28 31.98
N LYS A 319 0.57 -30.24 32.89
CA LYS A 319 1.82 -30.74 33.45
C LYS A 319 1.90 -32.26 33.31
N SER A 320 3.09 -32.74 32.96
CA SER A 320 3.42 -34.16 32.93
C SER A 320 4.84 -34.34 33.46
N THR A 321 5.07 -35.47 34.13
CA THR A 321 6.37 -35.91 34.64
C THR A 321 7.38 -36.15 33.53
N ARG A 322 6.93 -36.65 32.38
CA ARG A 322 7.77 -37.03 31.25
C ARG A 322 7.03 -36.75 29.94
N GLY A 323 7.30 -35.60 29.34
CA GLY A 323 6.66 -35.20 28.09
C GLY A 323 7.00 -33.78 27.67
N VAL A 324 6.66 -33.46 26.42
CA VAL A 324 6.84 -32.12 25.85
C VAL A 324 5.46 -31.46 25.80
N VAL A 325 5.35 -30.23 26.30
CA VAL A 325 4.10 -29.43 26.30
C VAL A 325 4.25 -28.23 25.37
N ALA A 326 3.19 -27.88 24.63
CA ALA A 326 3.15 -26.71 23.75
C ALA A 326 3.20 -25.40 24.56
N GLY A 327 3.74 -24.32 23.95
CA GLY A 327 3.85 -23.03 24.63
C GLY A 327 2.51 -22.42 25.07
N ASP A 328 1.44 -22.74 24.34
CA ASP A 328 0.07 -22.29 24.63
C ASP A 328 -0.72 -23.21 25.57
N ASN A 329 -0.09 -24.28 26.08
CA ASN A 329 -0.67 -25.31 26.94
C ASN A 329 -1.91 -26.04 26.36
N LYS A 330 -2.10 -26.04 25.04
CA LYS A 330 -3.21 -26.80 24.42
C LYS A 330 -2.83 -28.19 23.96
N GLU A 331 -1.55 -28.47 23.80
CA GLU A 331 -1.07 -29.76 23.29
C GLU A 331 0.05 -30.33 24.15
N ILE A 332 0.05 -31.66 24.28
CA ILE A 332 1.07 -32.41 25.00
C ILE A 332 1.40 -33.71 24.26
N ALA A 333 2.68 -34.04 24.21
CA ALA A 333 3.19 -35.33 23.75
C ALA A 333 3.94 -36.02 24.91
N THR A 334 3.54 -37.25 25.25
CA THR A 334 4.05 -38.00 26.41
C THR A 334 4.00 -39.51 26.14
N PHE A 335 4.40 -40.33 27.10
CA PHE A 335 4.45 -41.79 26.96
C PHE A 335 3.19 -42.46 27.50
N LEU A 336 2.81 -43.59 26.91
CA LEU A 336 1.74 -44.43 27.42
C LEU A 336 2.11 -44.94 28.83
N GLY A 337 1.26 -44.68 29.82
CA GLY A 337 1.56 -44.97 31.23
C GLY A 337 1.72 -43.76 32.14
N GLU A 338 2.01 -42.59 31.56
CA GLU A 338 2.31 -41.37 32.30
C GLU A 338 1.08 -40.72 32.93
N GLN A 339 1.30 -40.08 34.09
CA GLN A 339 0.30 -39.26 34.78
C GLN A 339 0.29 -37.85 34.19
N ILE A 340 -0.92 -37.33 33.92
CA ILE A 340 -1.12 -35.99 33.36
C ILE A 340 -2.01 -35.18 34.29
N ASP A 341 -1.51 -34.00 34.65
CA ASP A 341 -2.19 -33.03 35.51
C ASP A 341 -2.64 -31.83 34.68
N VAL A 342 -3.93 -31.52 34.70
CA VAL A 342 -4.53 -30.38 33.99
C VAL A 342 -5.12 -29.42 35.01
N THR A 343 -4.50 -28.26 35.17
CA THR A 343 -5.04 -27.16 35.99
C THR A 343 -5.97 -26.32 35.12
N VAL A 344 -7.21 -26.12 35.53
CA VAL A 344 -8.25 -25.38 34.80
C VAL A 344 -8.62 -24.13 35.58
N HIS A 345 -8.45 -22.96 34.97
CA HIS A 345 -8.86 -21.66 35.54
C HIS A 345 -10.22 -21.26 34.96
N CYS A 346 -11.17 -20.92 35.82
CA CYS A 346 -12.54 -20.60 35.44
C CYS A 346 -12.92 -19.19 35.93
N HIS A 347 -13.73 -18.48 35.14
CA HIS A 347 -14.41 -17.27 35.55
C HIS A 347 -15.91 -17.56 35.59
N ILE A 348 -16.53 -17.36 36.76
CA ILE A 348 -17.93 -17.64 37.02
C ILE A 348 -18.59 -16.36 37.56
N PRO A 349 -19.57 -15.79 36.84
CA PRO A 349 -20.35 -14.66 37.33
C PRO A 349 -21.10 -14.99 38.62
N GLN A 350 -21.28 -13.99 39.50
CA GLN A 350 -21.94 -14.16 40.81
C GLN A 350 -23.35 -14.76 40.71
N GLU A 351 -24.07 -14.52 39.60
CA GLU A 351 -25.40 -15.05 39.34
C GLU A 351 -25.42 -16.57 39.11
N ILE A 352 -24.33 -17.15 38.61
CA ILE A 352 -24.17 -18.60 38.30
C ILE A 352 -23.48 -19.35 39.45
N SER A 353 -22.80 -18.63 40.35
CA SER A 353 -22.01 -19.16 41.46
C SER A 353 -22.81 -19.89 42.56
N SER A 354 -24.15 -19.79 42.56
CA SER A 354 -25.03 -20.36 43.59
C SER A 354 -25.36 -21.85 43.38
N LYS A 355 -24.92 -22.46 42.28
CA LYS A 355 -25.20 -23.86 41.90
C LYS A 355 -23.93 -24.71 41.92
N PRO A 356 -23.99 -26.03 42.24
CA PRO A 356 -22.82 -26.91 42.20
C PRO A 356 -22.31 -27.03 40.77
N GLN A 357 -21.01 -26.81 40.59
CA GLN A 357 -20.33 -26.83 39.31
C GLN A 357 -19.29 -27.94 39.29
N LYS A 358 -19.15 -28.60 38.13
CA LYS A 358 -18.15 -29.64 37.92
C LYS A 358 -17.34 -29.34 36.67
N VAL A 359 -16.07 -29.71 36.68
CA VAL A 359 -15.26 -29.75 35.46
C VAL A 359 -14.93 -31.19 35.14
N GLN A 360 -15.19 -31.57 33.89
CA GLN A 360 -14.95 -32.92 33.39
C GLN A 360 -13.97 -32.89 32.22
N ILE A 361 -13.07 -33.89 32.16
CA ILE A 361 -12.29 -34.18 30.97
C ILE A 361 -12.94 -35.36 30.26
N LEU A 362 -13.40 -35.12 29.04
CA LEU A 362 -14.10 -36.08 28.20
C LEU A 362 -13.24 -36.47 26.99
N GLN A 363 -13.22 -37.76 26.66
CA GLN A 363 -12.85 -38.22 25.32
C GLN A 363 -14.14 -38.59 24.59
N ARG A 364 -14.54 -37.80 23.60
CA ARG A 364 -15.87 -37.89 22.96
C ARG A 364 -17.00 -37.71 23.99
N GLN A 365 -17.61 -38.81 24.44
CA GLN A 365 -18.66 -38.84 25.48
C GLN A 365 -18.22 -39.59 26.75
N ARG A 366 -17.03 -40.20 26.76
CA ARG A 366 -16.50 -40.95 27.91
C ARG A 366 -15.82 -39.99 28.87
N ILE A 367 -16.24 -39.99 30.13
CA ILE A 367 -15.57 -39.26 31.23
C ILE A 367 -14.26 -39.97 31.56
N ILE A 368 -13.16 -39.22 31.46
CA ILE A 368 -11.82 -39.67 31.82
C ILE A 368 -11.51 -39.33 33.28
N THR A 369 -11.86 -38.11 33.69
CA THR A 369 -11.74 -37.63 35.07
C THR A 369 -12.69 -36.47 35.31
N GLU A 370 -13.10 -36.25 36.55
CA GLU A 370 -13.99 -35.17 36.96
C GLU A 370 -13.64 -34.64 38.35
N ALA A 371 -13.94 -33.36 38.60
CA ALA A 371 -13.75 -32.72 39.89
C ALA A 371 -14.85 -31.67 40.13
N ASP A 372 -15.28 -31.57 41.39
CA ASP A 372 -16.24 -30.56 41.83
C ASP A 372 -15.52 -29.22 42.05
N LEU A 373 -16.10 -28.12 41.57
CA LEU A 373 -15.61 -26.77 41.78
C LEU A 373 -16.34 -26.16 42.99
N LEU A 374 -15.59 -25.86 44.06
CA LEU A 374 -16.13 -25.28 45.29
C LEU A 374 -16.44 -23.79 45.11
N GLU A 375 -17.38 -23.28 45.90
CA GLU A 375 -17.81 -21.88 45.86
C GLU A 375 -16.62 -20.92 46.13
N GLY A 376 -16.40 -19.96 45.23
CA GLY A 376 -15.28 -19.01 45.28
C GLY A 376 -13.92 -19.55 44.78
N GLN A 377 -13.86 -20.79 44.30
CA GLN A 377 -12.63 -21.36 43.74
C GLN A 377 -12.48 -20.98 42.26
N GLU A 378 -11.40 -20.29 41.91
CA GLU A 378 -11.13 -19.84 40.52
C GLU A 378 -10.28 -20.84 39.71
N SER A 379 -9.76 -21.90 40.34
CA SER A 379 -8.95 -22.91 39.68
C SER A 379 -9.03 -24.29 40.33
N LEU A 380 -9.02 -25.36 39.52
CA LEU A 380 -9.00 -26.74 39.97
C LEU A 380 -7.98 -27.58 39.19
N VAL A 381 -7.54 -28.71 39.75
CA VAL A 381 -6.60 -29.64 39.12
C VAL A 381 -7.28 -30.98 38.87
N LEU A 382 -7.26 -31.43 37.62
CA LEU A 382 -7.77 -32.73 37.17
C LEU A 382 -6.59 -33.63 36.82
N GLN A 383 -6.57 -34.84 37.38
CA GLN A 383 -5.50 -35.81 37.13
C GLN A 383 -6.07 -37.05 36.45
N PHE A 384 -5.34 -37.56 35.44
CA PHE A 384 -5.64 -38.84 34.81
C PHE A 384 -4.36 -39.53 34.32
N ASN A 385 -4.44 -40.85 34.18
CA ASN A 385 -3.36 -41.67 33.65
C ASN A 385 -3.59 -41.96 32.15
N SER A 386 -2.55 -41.82 31.33
CA SER A 386 -2.64 -42.04 29.88
C SER A 386 -2.94 -43.50 29.49
N ARG A 387 -2.80 -44.49 30.39
CA ARG A 387 -3.30 -45.87 30.16
C ARG A 387 -4.80 -45.94 29.85
N ALA A 388 -5.56 -44.91 30.19
CA ALA A 388 -6.96 -44.81 29.79
C ALA A 388 -7.19 -44.94 28.27
N PHE A 389 -6.14 -44.72 27.46
CA PHE A 389 -6.15 -44.74 25.99
C PHE A 389 -5.37 -45.91 25.36
N GLU A 390 -4.94 -46.90 26.16
CA GLU A 390 -4.09 -48.04 25.73
C GLU A 390 -4.62 -48.81 24.51
N ASN A 391 -5.94 -48.84 24.30
CA ASN A 391 -6.54 -49.56 23.18
C ASN A 391 -6.68 -48.72 21.88
N LYS A 392 -6.42 -47.41 21.89
CA LYS A 392 -6.61 -46.53 20.73
C LYS A 392 -5.87 -45.19 20.83
N TYR A 393 -4.61 -45.16 20.40
CA TYR A 393 -3.75 -43.96 20.36
C TYR A 393 -2.91 -43.84 19.08
N ASP A 394 -3.31 -44.54 18.02
CA ASP A 394 -2.73 -44.53 16.67
C ASP A 394 -2.74 -43.12 16.01
N LYS A 395 -3.46 -42.17 16.59
CA LYS A 395 -3.52 -40.76 16.15
C LYS A 395 -3.63 -39.80 17.35
N LYS A 396 -3.57 -38.49 17.06
CA LYS A 396 -3.86 -37.40 18.01
C LYS A 396 -5.17 -37.62 18.76
N ILE A 397 -5.12 -37.64 20.10
CA ILE A 397 -6.29 -37.80 20.97
C ILE A 397 -6.80 -36.42 21.38
N LEU A 398 -8.03 -36.08 20.97
CA LEU A 398 -8.71 -34.85 21.36
C LEU A 398 -9.49 -35.06 22.67
N LEU A 399 -9.16 -34.27 23.68
CA LEU A 399 -9.86 -34.23 24.97
C LEU A 399 -10.64 -32.92 25.08
N ARG A 400 -11.88 -33.02 25.56
CA ARG A 400 -12.75 -31.87 25.85
C ARG A 400 -12.78 -31.64 27.34
N ILE A 401 -12.41 -30.43 27.76
CA ILE A 401 -12.60 -29.96 29.12
C ILE A 401 -13.93 -29.22 29.14
N VAL A 402 -14.87 -29.68 29.96
CA VAL A 402 -16.23 -29.16 29.99
C VAL A 402 -16.55 -28.66 31.39
N LEU A 403 -16.98 -27.40 31.47
CA LEU A 403 -17.56 -26.83 32.69
C LEU A 403 -19.07 -27.09 32.67
N ILE A 404 -19.60 -27.73 33.72
CA ILE A 404 -20.99 -28.17 33.80
C ILE A 404 -21.63 -27.63 35.08
N SER A 405 -22.89 -27.19 34.98
CA SER A 405 -23.75 -26.91 36.13
C SER A 405 -25.13 -27.53 35.91
N GLU A 406 -25.64 -28.27 36.90
CA GLU A 406 -26.96 -28.95 36.84
C GLU A 406 -27.20 -29.80 35.57
N GLY A 407 -26.14 -30.44 35.04
CA GLY A 407 -26.23 -31.27 33.84
C GLY A 407 -26.11 -30.51 32.51
N ASN A 408 -26.08 -29.18 32.53
CA ASN A 408 -25.89 -28.34 31.36
C ASN A 408 -24.43 -27.90 31.20
N THR A 409 -23.89 -28.02 29.99
CA THR A 409 -22.55 -27.54 29.64
C THR A 409 -22.53 -26.01 29.54
N LEU A 410 -21.74 -25.35 30.38
CA LEU A 410 -21.58 -23.90 30.41
C LEU A 410 -20.48 -23.40 29.46
N ASP A 411 -19.34 -24.11 29.40
CA ASP A 411 -18.25 -23.81 28.48
C ASP A 411 -17.45 -25.08 28.14
N THR A 412 -16.73 -25.07 27.02
CA THR A 412 -15.88 -26.18 26.58
C THR A 412 -14.55 -25.67 26.01
N LYS A 413 -13.45 -26.22 26.50
CA LYS A 413 -12.11 -26.11 25.89
C LYS A 413 -11.65 -27.46 25.35
N ARG A 414 -10.68 -27.43 24.44
CA ARG A 414 -10.09 -28.63 23.87
C ARG A 414 -8.58 -28.62 24.14
N ILE A 415 -8.07 -29.78 24.51
CA ILE A 415 -6.64 -30.06 24.57
C ILE A 415 -6.35 -31.31 23.74
N SER A 416 -5.12 -31.43 23.26
CA SER A 416 -4.71 -32.56 22.43
C SER A 416 -3.57 -33.33 23.07
N LEU A 417 -3.66 -34.65 23.00
CA LEU A 417 -2.73 -35.59 23.59
C LEU A 417 -2.14 -36.49 22.51
N HIS A 418 -0.81 -36.51 22.40
CA HIS A 418 -0.04 -37.46 21.60
C HIS A 418 0.65 -38.45 22.53
N LEU A 419 0.51 -39.74 22.26
CA LEU A 419 1.10 -40.80 23.07
C LEU A 419 2.13 -41.58 22.26
N CYS A 420 3.33 -41.71 22.82
CA CYS A 420 4.40 -42.59 22.36
C CYS A 420 4.30 -43.93 23.13
N GLY A 421 4.20 -45.03 22.40
CA GLY A 421 3.94 -46.37 22.94
C GLY A 421 4.08 -47.45 21.85
N PRO A 422 3.75 -48.72 22.13
CA PRO A 422 3.93 -49.83 21.19
C PRO A 422 3.32 -49.63 19.78
N ASP A 423 2.20 -48.93 19.64
CA ASP A 423 1.53 -48.70 18.34
C ASP A 423 2.08 -47.45 17.61
N ARG A 424 2.84 -46.60 18.30
CA ARG A 424 3.49 -45.37 17.80
C ARG A 424 4.83 -45.22 18.51
N GLU A 425 5.79 -46.02 18.06
CA GLU A 425 7.04 -46.28 18.79
C GLU A 425 7.98 -45.06 18.86
N ALA A 426 7.92 -44.17 17.88
CA ALA A 426 8.74 -42.96 17.85
C ALA A 426 8.00 -41.74 17.26
N LEU A 427 8.22 -40.58 17.87
CA LEU A 427 7.61 -39.30 17.49
C LEU A 427 8.68 -38.21 17.33
N VAL A 428 8.52 -37.35 16.32
CA VAL A 428 9.28 -36.11 16.17
C VAL A 428 8.35 -34.92 16.42
N ILE A 429 8.77 -33.99 17.26
CA ILE A 429 7.99 -32.80 17.63
C ILE A 429 8.77 -31.55 17.26
N MET A 430 8.15 -30.67 16.48
CA MET A 430 8.69 -29.38 16.09
C MET A 430 8.24 -28.27 17.06
N LYS A 431 9.17 -27.45 17.57
CA LYS A 431 8.85 -26.26 18.39
C LYS A 431 9.43 -24.99 17.77
N PRO A 432 8.66 -23.89 17.72
CA PRO A 432 7.57 -23.55 18.66
C PRO A 432 6.13 -23.94 18.26
N GLU A 433 5.84 -24.23 16.99
CA GLU A 433 4.47 -24.50 16.51
C GLU A 433 3.81 -25.78 17.04
N PHE A 434 4.60 -26.69 17.62
CA PHE A 434 4.14 -27.95 18.22
C PHE A 434 3.49 -28.93 17.23
N GLN A 435 4.07 -29.06 16.03
CA GLN A 435 3.67 -30.12 15.09
C GLN A 435 4.32 -31.45 15.47
N VAL A 436 3.58 -32.55 15.36
CA VAL A 436 4.03 -33.90 15.74
C VAL A 436 3.97 -34.83 14.53
N PHE A 437 5.08 -35.48 14.23
CA PHE A 437 5.26 -36.41 13.12
C PHE A 437 5.56 -37.81 13.66
N ASP A 438 4.99 -38.84 13.03
CA ASP A 438 5.23 -40.24 13.36
C ASP A 438 6.42 -40.79 12.55
N ALA A 439 7.31 -41.55 13.18
CA ALA A 439 8.35 -42.26 12.45
C ALA A 439 7.81 -43.58 11.88
N ILE A 440 8.21 -43.92 10.65
CA ILE A 440 7.69 -45.07 9.89
C ILE A 440 8.88 -45.96 9.50
N SER A 441 8.65 -47.27 9.33
CA SER A 441 9.69 -48.22 8.90
C SER A 441 10.01 -48.07 7.42
N ASP A 442 11.30 -48.08 7.06
CA ASP A 442 11.87 -47.90 5.72
C ASP A 442 11.54 -49.04 4.70
N SER A 443 10.56 -49.91 4.98
CA SER A 443 10.19 -51.06 4.12
C SER A 443 9.23 -50.71 2.96
N ILE A 444 8.95 -49.42 2.75
CA ILE A 444 8.16 -48.89 1.63
C ILE A 444 9.01 -47.81 0.96
N ASP A 445 9.29 -47.97 -0.33
CA ASP A 445 10.29 -47.25 -1.16
C ASP A 445 10.23 -45.69 -1.19
N GLU A 446 9.42 -45.02 -0.40
CA GLU A 446 9.39 -43.56 -0.26
C GLU A 446 8.80 -43.21 1.12
N SER A 447 9.64 -42.97 2.14
CA SER A 447 9.17 -42.25 3.34
C SER A 447 8.67 -40.88 2.88
N PRO A 448 7.37 -40.56 3.01
CA PRO A 448 6.83 -39.34 2.41
C PRO A 448 7.54 -38.12 3.00
N GLU A 449 8.14 -37.32 2.13
CA GLU A 449 8.77 -36.06 2.53
C GLU A 449 7.69 -35.13 3.09
N ILE A 450 7.77 -34.84 4.39
CA ILE A 450 6.81 -33.95 5.05
C ILE A 450 7.29 -32.52 4.90
N LYS A 451 6.61 -31.75 4.06
CA LYS A 451 6.90 -30.33 3.87
C LYS A 451 6.22 -29.47 4.92
N VAL A 452 7.00 -28.63 5.60
CA VAL A 452 6.57 -27.79 6.71
C VAL A 452 7.09 -26.37 6.49
N VAL A 453 6.19 -25.40 6.49
CA VAL A 453 6.56 -23.99 6.39
C VAL A 453 6.90 -23.46 7.79
N VAL A 454 8.00 -22.74 7.93
CA VAL A 454 8.52 -22.25 9.22
C VAL A 454 8.84 -20.76 9.15
N GLU A 455 8.43 -20.01 10.17
CA GLU A 455 8.67 -18.55 10.26
C GLU A 455 9.85 -18.17 11.17
N GLU A 456 10.25 -19.04 12.10
CA GLU A 456 11.31 -18.78 13.10
C GLU A 456 12.21 -20.00 13.35
N PRO A 457 13.47 -19.82 13.82
CA PRO A 457 14.36 -20.93 14.12
C PRO A 457 13.75 -21.91 15.13
N LEU A 458 13.89 -23.21 14.88
CA LEU A 458 13.14 -24.25 15.57
C LEU A 458 14.03 -25.28 16.26
N HIS A 459 13.44 -26.03 17.18
CA HIS A 459 14.04 -27.25 17.73
C HIS A 459 13.20 -28.47 17.35
N LEU A 460 13.89 -29.59 17.08
CA LEU A 460 13.26 -30.90 16.97
C LEU A 460 13.46 -31.66 18.28
N TYR A 461 12.36 -32.16 18.82
CA TYR A 461 12.33 -33.07 19.96
C TYR A 461 11.97 -34.47 19.47
N LEU A 462 12.76 -35.46 19.86
CA LEU A 462 12.64 -36.84 19.43
C LEU A 462 12.23 -37.68 20.64
N LEU A 463 11.12 -38.41 20.55
CA LEU A 463 10.61 -39.30 21.59
C LEU A 463 10.67 -40.74 21.07
N SER A 464 11.27 -41.66 21.83
CA SER A 464 11.32 -43.10 21.51
C SER A 464 10.85 -43.94 22.70
N HIS A 465 9.97 -44.92 22.44
CA HIS A 465 9.45 -45.84 23.45
C HIS A 465 10.54 -46.82 23.96
N ASN A 466 11.42 -47.29 23.07
CA ASN A 466 12.44 -48.32 23.37
C ASN A 466 13.82 -47.69 23.61
N GLU A 467 14.11 -47.33 24.86
CA GLU A 467 15.34 -46.60 25.22
C GLU A 467 16.66 -47.38 25.07
N THR A 468 16.60 -48.72 25.04
CA THR A 468 17.79 -49.57 25.17
C THR A 468 18.37 -50.10 23.85
N GLU A 469 17.71 -49.90 22.71
CA GLU A 469 18.13 -50.49 21.41
C GLU A 469 18.12 -49.53 20.20
N THR A 470 17.69 -48.26 20.33
CA THR A 470 17.61 -47.35 19.17
C THR A 470 18.78 -46.34 19.10
N ASP A 471 19.61 -46.43 18.07
CA ASP A 471 20.50 -45.35 17.62
C ASP A 471 19.64 -44.18 17.11
N VAL A 472 19.45 -43.17 17.97
CA VAL A 472 18.71 -41.94 17.61
C VAL A 472 19.67 -40.94 17.00
N SER A 473 19.43 -40.52 15.76
CA SER A 473 20.23 -39.51 15.08
C SER A 473 19.37 -38.60 14.22
N VAL A 474 19.87 -37.39 13.97
CA VAL A 474 19.31 -36.48 12.97
C VAL A 474 20.41 -36.18 11.98
N VAL A 475 20.15 -36.39 10.69
CA VAL A 475 21.09 -36.09 9.60
C VAL A 475 20.47 -35.14 8.59
N ASP A 476 21.30 -34.48 7.80
CA ASP A 476 20.87 -33.74 6.60
C ASP A 476 20.93 -34.63 5.33
N GLU A 477 20.64 -34.05 4.16
CA GLU A 477 20.65 -34.77 2.86
C GLU A 477 22.02 -35.29 2.46
N GLU A 478 23.10 -34.72 3.01
CA GLU A 478 24.48 -35.13 2.77
C GLU A 478 24.96 -36.16 3.82
N GLU A 479 24.04 -36.72 4.63
CA GLU A 479 24.32 -37.67 5.72
C GLU A 479 25.17 -37.09 6.87
N LYS A 480 25.23 -35.76 7.01
CA LYS A 480 25.98 -35.13 8.08
C LYS A 480 25.17 -35.14 9.38
N VAL A 481 25.79 -35.62 10.45
CA VAL A 481 25.16 -35.74 11.77
C VAL A 481 24.96 -34.38 12.42
N ILE A 482 23.71 -34.08 12.78
CA ILE A 482 23.31 -32.92 13.56
C ILE A 482 23.35 -33.29 15.04
N GLY A 483 24.06 -32.50 15.84
CA GLY A 483 24.24 -32.77 17.27
C GLY A 483 22.92 -32.83 18.03
N LEU A 484 22.73 -33.90 18.81
CA LEU A 484 21.60 -34.09 19.72
C LEU A 484 22.04 -33.93 21.17
N MET A 485 21.15 -33.40 22.01
CA MET A 485 21.30 -33.31 23.46
C MET A 485 20.20 -34.15 24.11
N LYS A 486 20.60 -35.09 24.98
CA LYS A 486 19.65 -35.82 25.83
C LYS A 486 19.03 -34.84 26.83
N THR A 487 17.71 -34.80 26.92
CA THR A 487 17.03 -33.94 27.91
C THR A 487 17.10 -34.58 29.30
N GLU A 488 16.74 -33.83 30.35
CA GLU A 488 16.61 -34.38 31.71
C GLU A 488 15.50 -35.44 31.83
N MET A 489 14.63 -35.53 30.82
CA MET A 489 13.54 -36.51 30.73
C MET A 489 13.99 -37.73 29.91
N ASN A 490 13.85 -38.92 30.49
CA ASN A 490 14.25 -40.18 29.84
C ASN A 490 13.50 -40.41 28.52
N GLY A 491 14.17 -40.98 27.51
CA GLY A 491 13.62 -41.26 26.17
C GLY A 491 13.23 -40.02 25.34
N ILE A 492 13.68 -38.81 25.72
CA ILE A 492 13.48 -37.57 24.96
C ILE A 492 14.82 -36.91 24.64
N TRP A 493 15.08 -36.68 23.36
CA TRP A 493 16.23 -35.94 22.84
C TRP A 493 15.77 -34.64 22.20
N ARG A 494 16.67 -33.67 22.11
CA ARG A 494 16.46 -32.44 21.33
C ARG A 494 17.69 -32.11 20.50
N THR A 495 17.51 -31.43 19.37
CA THR A 495 18.62 -30.80 18.63
C THR A 495 19.41 -29.86 19.54
N ALA A 496 20.75 -29.96 19.53
CA ALA A 496 21.63 -29.19 20.41
C ALA A 496 21.66 -27.69 20.06
N LEU A 497 21.52 -27.36 18.78
CA LEU A 497 21.40 -26.00 18.26
C LEU A 497 19.99 -25.79 17.69
N LEU A 498 19.59 -24.52 17.57
CA LEU A 498 18.39 -24.14 16.81
C LEU A 498 18.65 -24.39 15.32
N LEU A 499 17.68 -25.00 14.66
CA LEU A 499 17.68 -25.14 13.21
C LEU A 499 17.11 -23.86 12.60
N ASP A 500 17.92 -23.15 11.82
CA ASP A 500 17.53 -21.90 11.18
C ASP A 500 17.45 -22.07 9.66
N VAL A 501 16.23 -22.33 9.17
CA VAL A 501 15.94 -22.50 7.74
C VAL A 501 16.29 -21.23 6.94
N SER A 502 16.24 -20.05 7.58
CA SER A 502 16.52 -18.77 6.93
C SER A 502 17.99 -18.54 6.61
N SER A 503 18.86 -19.28 7.28
CA SER A 503 20.31 -19.20 7.07
C SER A 503 20.79 -19.98 5.84
N GLU A 504 19.89 -20.70 5.17
CA GLU A 504 20.20 -21.66 4.11
C GLU A 504 19.77 -21.13 2.75
N ASN A 505 20.61 -21.30 1.72
CA ASN A 505 20.49 -20.61 0.44
C ASN A 505 19.21 -20.94 -0.34
N SER A 506 18.72 -22.17 -0.20
CA SER A 506 17.49 -22.67 -0.82
C SER A 506 16.23 -22.17 -0.11
N ASN A 507 16.35 -21.49 1.04
CA ASN A 507 15.24 -21.25 1.98
C ASN A 507 14.55 -22.56 2.42
N GLN A 508 15.25 -23.69 2.28
CA GLN A 508 14.75 -25.02 2.57
C GLN A 508 15.83 -25.84 3.27
N ILE A 509 15.46 -26.58 4.31
CA ILE A 509 16.35 -27.58 4.93
C ILE A 509 15.64 -28.91 5.07
N ASN A 510 16.30 -29.97 4.64
CA ASN A 510 15.82 -31.33 4.78
C ASN A 510 16.52 -32.01 5.96
N ARG A 511 15.73 -32.65 6.82
CA ARG A 511 16.19 -33.33 8.04
C ARG A 511 15.60 -34.72 8.12
N ILE A 512 16.48 -35.70 8.28
CA ILE A 512 16.12 -37.11 8.41
C ILE A 512 16.33 -37.49 9.87
N CYS A 513 15.24 -37.71 10.60
CA CYS A 513 15.25 -38.17 11.98
C CYS A 513 15.17 -39.70 12.00
N ARG A 514 16.21 -40.38 12.51
CA ARG A 514 16.31 -41.84 12.55
C ARG A 514 16.19 -42.38 13.98
N PHE A 515 15.51 -43.51 14.11
CA PHE A 515 15.24 -44.24 15.35
C PHE A 515 15.39 -45.75 15.09
N GLY A 516 16.63 -46.25 14.96
CA GLY A 516 16.86 -47.64 14.52
C GLY A 516 16.29 -47.87 13.11
N ASP A 517 15.34 -48.80 12.98
CA ASP A 517 14.69 -49.15 11.70
C ASP A 517 13.53 -48.20 11.30
N LEU A 518 13.25 -47.16 12.09
CA LEU A 518 12.22 -46.15 11.83
C LEU A 518 12.85 -44.81 11.43
N SER A 519 12.26 -44.12 10.45
CA SER A 519 12.70 -42.80 10.01
C SER A 519 11.54 -41.82 9.82
N CYS A 520 11.86 -40.52 9.86
CA CYS A 520 10.95 -39.42 9.53
C CYS A 520 11.72 -38.36 8.76
N VAL A 521 11.32 -38.08 7.52
CA VAL A 521 11.94 -37.08 6.63
C VAL A 521 11.09 -35.82 6.63
N ILE A 522 11.67 -34.71 7.09
CA ILE A 522 11.00 -33.43 7.19
C ILE A 522 11.76 -32.39 6.36
N CYS A 523 11.05 -31.76 5.43
CA CYS A 523 11.49 -30.62 4.65
C CYS A 523 10.92 -29.35 5.28
N PHE A 524 11.79 -28.48 5.79
CA PHE A 524 11.40 -27.19 6.31
C PHE A 524 11.61 -26.13 5.25
N GLU A 525 10.59 -25.35 4.93
CA GLU A 525 10.65 -24.23 3.97
C GLU A 525 10.36 -22.92 4.73
N THR A 526 11.09 -21.82 4.48
CA THR A 526 10.71 -20.55 5.13
C THR A 526 9.44 -19.96 4.51
N ALA A 527 8.51 -19.47 5.32
CA ALA A 527 7.43 -18.61 4.82
C ALA A 527 8.08 -17.32 4.29
N ASN A 528 8.16 -17.15 2.97
CA ASN A 528 8.62 -15.96 2.25
C ASN A 528 9.21 -14.87 3.16
N LEU A 529 10.43 -15.08 3.66
CA LEU A 529 11.17 -14.00 4.27
C LEU A 529 11.33 -12.95 3.17
N GLU A 530 10.75 -11.77 3.37
CA GLU A 530 11.18 -10.58 2.65
C GLU A 530 12.68 -10.40 2.96
N LYS A 531 13.54 -11.05 2.16
CA LYS A 531 14.97 -10.78 2.16
C LYS A 531 15.09 -9.28 1.89
N GLY A 532 15.95 -8.62 2.65
CA GLY A 532 16.14 -7.18 2.63
C GLY A 532 16.69 -6.67 1.30
N GLU A 533 17.24 -5.47 1.31
CA GLU A 533 17.80 -4.86 0.10
C GLU A 533 19.04 -5.60 -0.42
N PHE A 534 19.41 -5.35 -1.68
CA PHE A 534 20.59 -5.98 -2.30
C PHE A 534 21.92 -5.54 -1.67
N THR A 535 22.00 -4.28 -1.19
CA THR A 535 23.21 -3.73 -0.55
C THR A 535 22.97 -3.41 0.92
N LEU A 536 24.03 -3.53 1.72
CA LEU A 536 24.03 -3.13 3.12
C LEU A 536 23.69 -1.65 3.31
N GLU A 537 24.07 -0.79 2.35
CA GLU A 537 23.79 0.65 2.38
C GLU A 537 22.30 0.94 2.20
N ASP A 538 21.64 0.24 1.27
CA ASP A 538 20.19 0.35 1.06
C ASP A 538 19.39 -0.26 2.21
N GLU A 539 19.79 -1.43 2.72
CA GLU A 539 19.13 -2.05 3.88
C GLU A 539 19.25 -1.14 5.10
N TYR A 540 20.41 -0.50 5.29
CA TYR A 540 20.60 0.44 6.39
C TYR A 540 19.67 1.64 6.30
N ARG A 541 19.49 2.21 5.09
CA ARG A 541 18.52 3.27 4.84
C ARG A 541 17.09 2.83 5.15
N GLU A 542 16.65 1.68 4.63
CA GLU A 542 15.28 1.18 4.82
C GLU A 542 14.97 0.84 6.29
N VAL A 543 15.95 0.28 6.99
CA VAL A 543 15.82 -0.03 8.42
C VAL A 543 15.76 1.23 9.28
N ILE A 544 16.52 2.28 8.94
CA ILE A 544 16.43 3.60 9.61
C ILE A 544 15.01 4.18 9.52
N ILE A 545 14.33 4.03 8.38
CA ILE A 545 12.96 4.54 8.16
C ILE A 545 11.95 3.79 9.04
N LYS A 546 12.14 2.48 9.23
CA LYS A 546 11.32 1.67 10.15
C LYS A 546 11.51 2.14 11.61
N GLY A 547 12.65 2.75 11.93
CA GLY A 547 12.96 3.28 13.26
C GLY A 547 13.64 2.22 14.12
N LYS A 548 13.50 2.32 15.45
CA LYS A 548 14.18 1.43 16.38
C LYS A 548 13.70 -0.01 16.25
N CYS A 549 14.57 -0.91 15.80
CA CYS A 549 14.29 -2.35 15.69
C CYS A 549 15.58 -3.17 15.80
N LYS A 550 15.44 -4.50 15.97
CA LYS A 550 16.60 -5.42 16.10
C LYS A 550 17.57 -5.34 14.92
N LYS A 551 17.05 -5.20 13.70
CA LYS A 551 17.86 -5.03 12.47
C LYS A 551 18.72 -3.77 12.54
N LEU A 552 18.19 -2.66 13.07
CA LEU A 552 18.92 -1.40 13.19
C LEU A 552 20.11 -1.55 14.16
N THR A 553 19.88 -2.17 15.32
CA THR A 553 20.93 -2.42 16.31
C THR A 553 22.06 -3.30 15.75
N GLN A 554 21.72 -4.33 14.94
CA GLN A 554 22.71 -5.17 14.27
C GLN A 554 23.53 -4.40 13.22
N LEU A 555 22.87 -3.63 12.35
CA LEU A 555 23.56 -2.82 11.33
C LEU A 555 24.44 -1.73 11.96
N LEU A 556 23.99 -1.14 13.07
CA LEU A 556 24.80 -0.24 13.90
C LEU A 556 26.03 -0.95 14.48
N GLY A 557 25.88 -2.18 14.99
CA GLY A 557 27.00 -2.96 15.51
C GLY A 557 28.07 -3.26 14.46
N ILE A 558 27.66 -3.55 13.22
CA ILE A 558 28.55 -3.72 12.07
C ILE A 558 29.29 -2.42 11.73
N HIS A 559 28.57 -1.30 11.57
CA HIS A 559 29.17 0.00 11.22
C HIS A 559 29.93 0.67 12.38
N ASP A 560 29.67 0.28 13.63
CA ASP A 560 30.52 0.65 14.78
C ASP A 560 31.83 -0.14 14.79
N GLY A 561 31.90 -1.28 14.09
CA GLY A 561 33.02 -2.23 14.15
C GLY A 561 33.05 -3.08 15.42
N LYS A 562 31.88 -3.30 16.03
CA LYS A 562 31.67 -4.18 17.19
C LYS A 562 31.35 -5.61 16.76
N ASP A 563 30.56 -5.75 15.69
CA ASP A 563 30.17 -7.04 15.13
C ASP A 563 31.02 -7.37 13.91
N GLN A 564 31.68 -8.53 13.95
CA GLN A 564 32.46 -9.07 12.82
C GLN A 564 31.65 -10.08 11.98
N LYS A 565 30.44 -10.43 12.41
CA LYS A 565 29.56 -11.32 11.65
C LYS A 565 28.89 -10.55 10.52
N PRO A 566 28.82 -11.10 9.29
CA PRO A 566 28.19 -10.41 8.20
C PRO A 566 26.66 -10.36 8.37
N TYR A 567 26.03 -9.39 7.73
CA TYR A 567 24.58 -9.22 7.75
C TYR A 567 23.91 -10.25 6.83
N THR A 568 23.14 -11.18 7.40
CA THR A 568 22.57 -12.32 6.67
C THR A 568 21.23 -12.05 6.00
N CYS A 569 20.58 -10.91 6.30
CA CYS A 569 19.25 -10.62 5.77
C CYS A 569 19.26 -9.81 4.45
N LEU A 570 20.39 -9.72 3.73
CA LEU A 570 20.40 -9.11 2.38
C LEU A 570 19.61 -9.97 1.39
N GLY A 571 19.07 -9.34 0.35
CA GLY A 571 18.14 -9.98 -0.58
C GLY A 571 18.25 -9.55 -2.03
N GLN A 572 17.10 -9.62 -2.72
CA GLN A 572 16.91 -9.25 -4.13
C GLN A 572 17.82 -10.01 -5.12
N ILE A 573 18.06 -11.30 -4.87
CA ILE A 573 18.82 -12.16 -5.80
C ILE A 573 17.90 -12.69 -6.91
N THR A 574 17.93 -12.02 -8.05
CA THR A 574 17.31 -12.42 -9.33
C THR A 574 18.38 -12.79 -10.36
N GLU A 575 17.99 -13.38 -11.49
CA GLU A 575 18.90 -13.66 -12.62
C GLU A 575 19.65 -12.40 -13.08
N ALA A 576 18.94 -11.27 -13.22
CA ALA A 576 19.53 -9.99 -13.57
C ALA A 576 20.60 -9.55 -12.55
N THR A 577 20.32 -9.67 -11.25
CA THR A 577 21.32 -9.34 -10.23
C THR A 577 22.48 -10.34 -10.17
N ARG A 578 22.29 -11.61 -10.57
CA ARG A 578 23.38 -12.60 -10.69
C ARG A 578 24.36 -12.24 -11.80
N ARG A 579 23.87 -11.70 -12.91
CA ARG A 579 24.74 -11.14 -13.97
C ARG A 579 25.56 -9.95 -13.45
N ARG A 580 24.93 -9.05 -12.69
CA ARG A 580 25.65 -7.98 -11.97
C ARG A 580 26.68 -8.52 -10.98
N ILE A 581 26.35 -9.57 -10.23
CA ILE A 581 27.28 -10.26 -9.32
C ILE A 581 28.50 -10.80 -10.08
N SER A 582 28.30 -11.43 -11.23
CA SER A 582 29.38 -11.92 -12.09
C SER A 582 30.30 -10.78 -12.53
N LEU A 583 29.74 -9.69 -13.04
CA LEU A 583 30.49 -8.51 -13.46
C LEU A 583 31.28 -7.88 -12.29
N ALA A 584 30.64 -7.76 -11.13
CA ALA A 584 31.28 -7.24 -9.91
C ALA A 584 32.42 -8.13 -9.41
N LYS A 585 32.29 -9.47 -9.52
CA LYS A 585 33.36 -10.41 -9.18
C LYS A 585 34.59 -10.17 -10.06
N SER A 586 34.40 -10.02 -11.37
CA SER A 586 35.47 -9.69 -12.31
C SER A 586 36.16 -8.38 -11.97
N MET A 587 35.40 -7.35 -11.58
CA MET A 587 35.98 -6.09 -11.11
C MET A 587 36.70 -6.24 -9.78
N THR A 588 36.24 -7.08 -8.84
CA THR A 588 36.89 -7.19 -7.52
C THR A 588 38.25 -7.88 -7.59
N MET A 589 38.54 -8.63 -8.65
CA MET A 589 39.85 -9.25 -8.87
C MET A 589 40.98 -8.24 -9.06
N ARG A 590 42.22 -8.73 -8.93
CA ARG A 590 43.45 -7.95 -9.11
C ARG A 590 43.54 -7.27 -10.49
N THR A 591 43.01 -7.90 -11.52
CA THR A 591 42.97 -7.38 -12.91
C THR A 591 41.70 -6.60 -13.23
N GLY A 592 40.82 -6.39 -12.25
CA GLY A 592 39.51 -5.77 -12.44
C GLY A 592 39.51 -4.25 -12.55
N TRP A 593 40.68 -3.61 -12.44
CA TRP A 593 40.88 -2.18 -12.74
C TRP A 593 40.82 -1.89 -14.25
N LYS A 594 41.04 -2.90 -15.10
CA LYS A 594 41.02 -2.77 -16.54
C LYS A 594 39.59 -2.48 -17.02
N PRO A 595 39.41 -1.63 -18.05
CA PRO A 595 38.11 -1.49 -18.70
C PRO A 595 37.58 -2.85 -19.14
N ILE A 596 36.29 -3.11 -18.87
CA ILE A 596 35.60 -4.34 -19.27
C ILE A 596 34.66 -3.98 -20.43
N LEU A 597 34.88 -4.56 -21.60
CA LEU A 597 33.98 -4.41 -22.74
C LEU A 597 32.79 -5.35 -22.59
N VAL A 598 31.58 -4.80 -22.71
CA VAL A 598 30.31 -5.52 -22.54
C VAL A 598 29.30 -5.02 -23.57
N ASP A 599 28.60 -5.93 -24.25
CA ASP A 599 27.39 -5.56 -24.97
C ASP A 599 26.24 -5.52 -23.94
N PHE A 600 25.70 -4.33 -23.71
CA PHE A 600 24.62 -4.13 -22.74
C PHE A 600 23.24 -4.44 -23.34
N PHE A 601 23.13 -4.66 -24.65
CA PHE A 601 21.88 -5.00 -25.34
C PHE A 601 21.74 -6.49 -25.61
N ASP A 602 22.84 -7.18 -25.91
CA ASP A 602 22.87 -8.63 -26.13
C ASP A 602 23.88 -9.30 -25.21
N ILE A 603 23.38 -10.02 -24.20
CA ILE A 603 24.24 -10.61 -23.18
C ILE A 603 24.40 -12.09 -23.45
N ASP A 604 25.52 -12.43 -24.06
CA ASP A 604 26.03 -13.80 -24.06
C ASP A 604 26.79 -14.06 -22.75
N GLU A 605 26.35 -15.05 -21.97
CA GLU A 605 27.03 -15.47 -20.75
C GLU A 605 28.26 -16.35 -21.04
N GLN A 606 28.45 -16.79 -22.30
CA GLN A 606 29.59 -17.58 -22.71
C GLN A 606 30.76 -16.70 -23.14
N GLY A 607 31.80 -16.65 -22.30
CA GLY A 607 33.09 -16.06 -22.66
C GLY A 607 33.42 -14.80 -21.88
N SER A 608 34.27 -14.94 -20.87
CA SER A 608 34.98 -13.83 -20.24
C SER A 608 36.47 -13.99 -20.50
N GLY A 609 37.18 -12.90 -20.78
CA GLY A 609 38.62 -12.98 -21.02
C GLY A 609 39.30 -11.62 -20.99
N SER A 610 40.52 -11.60 -21.50
CA SER A 610 41.34 -10.41 -21.64
C SER A 610 41.86 -10.27 -23.06
N VAL A 611 41.81 -9.07 -23.62
CA VAL A 611 42.49 -8.73 -24.86
C VAL A 611 43.74 -7.91 -24.55
N GLY A 612 44.89 -8.48 -24.89
CA GLY A 612 46.18 -7.90 -24.51
C GLY A 612 46.35 -7.78 -22.99
N GLU A 613 47.16 -6.82 -22.56
CA GLU A 613 47.45 -6.62 -21.13
C GLU A 613 46.47 -5.69 -20.42
N TYR A 614 45.70 -4.88 -21.15
CA TYR A 614 45.02 -3.70 -20.59
C TYR A 614 43.49 -3.70 -20.70
N ILE A 615 42.87 -4.66 -21.39
CA ILE A 615 41.42 -4.72 -21.59
C ILE A 615 40.88 -6.10 -21.20
N ASN A 616 39.72 -6.12 -20.53
CA ASN A 616 38.93 -7.33 -20.31
C ASN A 616 37.65 -7.27 -21.16
N TYR A 617 37.03 -8.42 -21.41
CA TYR A 617 35.74 -8.50 -22.08
C TYR A 617 34.83 -9.52 -21.39
N HIS A 618 33.53 -9.32 -21.53
CA HIS A 618 32.49 -10.22 -21.06
C HIS A 618 31.42 -10.38 -22.15
N GLY A 619 31.18 -11.61 -22.57
CA GLY A 619 30.36 -11.97 -23.73
C GLY A 619 31.17 -12.06 -25.03
N ASN A 620 30.45 -12.24 -26.14
CA ASN A 620 31.05 -12.35 -27.46
C ASN A 620 31.37 -10.96 -28.04
N ILE A 621 32.58 -10.46 -27.77
CA ILE A 621 33.01 -9.09 -28.12
C ILE A 621 34.18 -9.10 -29.11
N GLU A 622 34.04 -8.40 -30.24
CA GLU A 622 35.14 -8.15 -31.17
C GLU A 622 36.02 -6.98 -30.67
N ALA A 623 37.16 -7.33 -30.06
CA ALA A 623 38.06 -6.38 -29.42
C ALA A 623 39.53 -6.46 -29.90
N ASP A 624 39.79 -7.12 -31.04
CA ASP A 624 41.15 -7.31 -31.59
C ASP A 624 41.95 -6.02 -31.75
N ALA A 625 41.26 -4.88 -31.91
CA ALA A 625 41.85 -3.55 -31.92
C ALA A 625 42.72 -3.26 -30.68
N PHE A 626 42.44 -3.85 -29.52
CA PHE A 626 43.17 -3.62 -28.27
C PHE A 626 44.33 -4.59 -28.01
N SER A 627 44.56 -5.58 -28.89
CA SER A 627 45.63 -6.58 -28.72
C SER A 627 47.05 -5.96 -28.68
N SER A 628 47.23 -4.78 -29.28
CA SER A 628 48.54 -4.13 -29.48
C SER A 628 48.75 -2.86 -28.64
N VAL A 629 48.02 -2.67 -27.52
CA VAL A 629 48.15 -1.46 -26.70
C VAL A 629 49.48 -1.45 -25.96
N THR A 630 50.29 -0.40 -26.18
CA THR A 630 51.56 -0.18 -25.48
C THR A 630 51.47 1.04 -24.58
N ILE A 631 51.82 0.92 -23.31
CA ILE A 631 51.82 2.02 -22.34
C ILE A 631 53.26 2.41 -21.99
N SER A 632 53.56 3.70 -21.88
CA SER A 632 54.92 4.18 -21.53
C SER A 632 55.28 3.87 -20.07
N ASN A 633 56.57 3.81 -19.76
CA ASN A 633 57.04 3.53 -18.39
C ASN A 633 56.52 4.54 -17.35
N GLU A 634 56.33 5.80 -17.75
CA GLU A 634 55.80 6.85 -16.88
C GLU A 634 54.33 6.60 -16.53
N VAL A 635 53.49 6.25 -17.52
CA VAL A 635 52.09 5.89 -17.30
C VAL A 635 51.96 4.60 -16.50
N SER A 636 52.81 3.61 -16.78
CA SER A 636 52.85 2.35 -16.02
C SER A 636 53.13 2.59 -14.53
N SER A 637 53.94 3.60 -14.18
CA SER A 637 54.19 3.98 -12.78
C SER A 637 52.93 4.52 -12.09
N ILE A 638 52.17 5.38 -12.77
CA ILE A 638 50.90 5.93 -12.26
C ILE A 638 49.85 4.82 -12.13
N LEU A 639 49.73 3.94 -13.13
CA LEU A 639 48.81 2.80 -13.12
C LEU A 639 49.13 1.82 -11.98
N ASN A 640 50.40 1.47 -11.77
CA ASN A 640 50.79 0.60 -10.66
C ASN A 640 50.42 1.20 -9.31
N ALA A 641 50.65 2.51 -9.11
CA ALA A 641 50.22 3.20 -7.90
C ALA A 641 48.69 3.15 -7.72
N TYR A 642 47.93 3.32 -8.81
CA TYR A 642 46.47 3.22 -8.80
C TYR A 642 46.01 1.83 -8.37
N ILE A 643 46.59 0.78 -8.97
CA ILE A 643 46.29 -0.63 -8.67
C ILE A 643 46.62 -0.95 -7.22
N ASP A 644 47.81 -0.58 -6.74
CA ASP A 644 48.23 -0.82 -5.36
C ASP A 644 47.31 -0.13 -4.35
N SER A 645 46.88 1.11 -4.62
CA SER A 645 45.97 1.83 -3.73
C SER A 645 44.57 1.20 -3.72
N ARG A 646 44.11 0.76 -4.88
CA ARG A 646 42.84 0.05 -5.03
C ARG A 646 42.84 -1.28 -4.28
N GLU A 647 43.90 -2.07 -4.41
CA GLU A 647 44.05 -3.36 -3.71
C GLU A 647 44.01 -3.19 -2.19
N LYS A 648 44.71 -2.17 -1.65
CA LYS A 648 44.70 -1.86 -0.22
C LYS A 648 43.30 -1.58 0.30
N ILE A 649 42.50 -0.83 -0.48
CA ILE A 649 41.11 -0.53 -0.11
C ILE A 649 40.24 -1.80 -0.11
N ILE A 650 40.35 -2.64 -1.14
CA ILE A 650 39.58 -3.90 -1.21
C ILE A 650 39.96 -4.83 -0.06
N GLN A 651 41.25 -4.97 0.23
CA GLN A 651 41.74 -5.77 1.36
C GLN A 651 41.21 -5.25 2.70
N GLU A 652 41.23 -3.93 2.90
CA GLU A 652 40.71 -3.28 4.11
C GLU A 652 39.20 -3.44 4.25
N VAL A 653 38.42 -3.42 3.17
CA VAL A 653 36.97 -3.67 3.22
C VAL A 653 36.68 -5.14 3.52
N THR A 654 37.42 -6.06 2.91
CA THR A 654 37.19 -7.51 3.03
C THR A 654 37.60 -8.05 4.39
N SER A 655 38.64 -7.50 5.02
CA SER A 655 39.17 -7.99 6.31
C SER A 655 38.25 -7.71 7.51
N ARG A 656 37.17 -6.94 7.32
CA ARG A 656 36.31 -6.44 8.41
C ARG A 656 35.27 -7.44 8.92
N LEU A 657 34.85 -8.39 8.07
CA LEU A 657 33.82 -9.36 8.40
C LEU A 657 34.38 -10.78 8.25
N ASP A 658 34.06 -11.66 9.20
CA ASP A 658 34.46 -13.06 9.20
C ASP A 658 33.61 -13.85 8.19
N SER A 659 34.16 -14.13 7.01
CA SER A 659 33.49 -14.87 5.94
C SER A 659 33.61 -16.39 6.04
N LEU A 660 34.26 -16.92 7.08
CA LEU A 660 34.66 -18.34 7.17
C LEU A 660 33.49 -19.33 7.32
N ASN A 661 32.31 -18.90 7.79
CA ASN A 661 31.19 -19.79 8.13
C ASN A 661 29.82 -19.36 7.56
N THR A 662 29.76 -18.35 6.69
CA THR A 662 28.48 -17.81 6.16
C THR A 662 28.61 -17.54 4.67
N SER A 663 27.88 -18.29 3.84
CA SER A 663 27.85 -18.07 2.39
C SER A 663 26.91 -16.89 2.09
N ILE A 664 27.45 -15.80 1.57
CA ILE A 664 26.67 -14.65 1.10
C ILE A 664 26.91 -14.50 -0.40
N GLU A 665 25.85 -14.58 -1.19
CA GLU A 665 25.92 -14.49 -2.66
C GLU A 665 26.22 -13.05 -3.12
N ASN A 666 25.82 -12.04 -2.34
CA ASN A 666 26.04 -10.62 -2.63
C ASN A 666 27.55 -10.28 -2.71
N PRO A 667 27.96 -9.44 -3.67
CA PRO A 667 29.36 -9.12 -3.90
C PRO A 667 29.94 -8.29 -2.74
N ILE A 668 31.26 -8.31 -2.57
CA ILE A 668 31.96 -7.67 -1.42
C ILE A 668 31.54 -6.21 -1.24
N TYR A 669 31.46 -5.44 -2.34
CA TYR A 669 31.07 -4.02 -2.27
C TYR A 669 29.65 -3.81 -1.69
N ALA A 670 28.76 -4.80 -1.83
CA ALA A 670 27.37 -4.72 -1.40
C ALA A 670 27.19 -5.25 0.02
N SER A 671 27.92 -6.32 0.39
CA SER A 671 27.78 -6.99 1.68
C SER A 671 28.65 -6.39 2.81
N HIS A 672 29.72 -5.68 2.47
CA HIS A 672 30.66 -5.13 3.45
C HIS A 672 30.54 -3.61 3.59
N PRO A 673 30.63 -3.06 4.82
CA PRO A 673 30.61 -1.62 5.03
C PRO A 673 31.94 -0.97 4.62
N ILE A 674 31.85 0.13 3.88
CA ILE A 674 33.01 0.96 3.54
C ILE A 674 33.29 1.93 4.70
N TYR A 675 32.24 2.47 5.31
CA TYR A 675 32.34 3.28 6.53
C TYR A 675 32.20 2.42 7.79
N VAL A 676 33.22 2.44 8.65
CA VAL A 676 33.19 1.84 9.98
C VAL A 676 33.78 2.81 10.98
N GLU A 677 33.00 3.26 11.98
CA GLU A 677 33.36 4.38 12.87
C GLU A 677 34.74 4.18 13.52
N LYS A 678 34.99 2.99 14.05
CA LYS A 678 36.25 2.61 14.73
C LYS A 678 37.50 2.76 13.87
N TYR A 679 37.36 2.67 12.55
CA TYR A 679 38.48 2.67 11.59
C TYR A 679 38.44 3.85 10.61
N THR A 680 37.64 4.88 10.91
CA THR A 680 37.42 6.05 10.05
C THR A 680 38.72 6.70 9.61
N SER A 681 39.62 7.04 10.54
CA SER A 681 40.88 7.73 10.22
C SER A 681 41.76 6.98 9.23
N TYR A 682 41.85 5.64 9.35
CA TYR A 682 42.68 4.82 8.45
C TYR A 682 42.04 4.68 7.07
N MET A 683 40.72 4.43 7.01
CA MET A 683 40.00 4.35 5.74
C MET A 683 40.00 5.68 4.98
N GLU A 684 39.86 6.82 5.68
CA GLU A 684 39.96 8.15 5.06
C GLU A 684 41.33 8.39 4.44
N GLU A 685 42.41 7.98 5.09
CA GLU A 685 43.77 8.12 4.56
C GLU A 685 43.96 7.32 3.27
N LEU A 686 43.47 6.07 3.24
CA LEU A 686 43.51 5.22 2.04
C LEU A 686 42.70 5.83 0.89
N LEU A 687 41.48 6.31 1.15
CA LEU A 687 40.63 6.94 0.15
C LEU A 687 41.21 8.26 -0.36
N TYR A 688 41.78 9.06 0.54
CA TYR A 688 42.46 10.30 0.18
C TYR A 688 43.64 10.01 -0.76
N SER A 689 44.48 9.03 -0.41
CA SER A 689 45.62 8.61 -1.24
C SER A 689 45.16 8.10 -2.61
N TYR A 690 44.05 7.37 -2.67
CA TYR A 690 43.52 6.86 -3.92
C TYR A 690 43.01 7.98 -4.84
N LEU A 691 42.27 8.94 -4.30
CA LEU A 691 41.86 10.13 -5.04
C LEU A 691 43.05 10.99 -5.48
N GLU A 692 44.12 11.08 -4.68
CA GLU A 692 45.36 11.77 -5.05
C GLU A 692 46.02 11.15 -6.28
N ILE A 693 46.12 9.82 -6.30
CA ILE A 693 46.66 9.09 -7.46
C ILE A 693 45.78 9.29 -8.69
N TYR A 694 44.45 9.27 -8.52
CA TYR A 694 43.53 9.57 -9.61
C TYR A 694 43.66 11.02 -10.12
N SER A 695 43.82 12.02 -9.24
CA SER A 695 44.11 13.40 -9.64
C SER A 695 45.41 13.52 -10.45
N ARG A 696 46.44 12.76 -10.09
CA ARG A 696 47.71 12.71 -10.85
C ARG A 696 47.51 12.11 -12.24
N LEU A 697 46.71 11.05 -12.35
CA LEU A 697 46.33 10.48 -13.65
C LEU A 697 45.59 11.50 -14.51
N LEU A 698 44.60 12.22 -13.94
CA LEU A 698 43.86 13.27 -14.64
C LEU A 698 44.77 14.41 -15.11
N ALA A 699 45.74 14.82 -14.29
CA ALA A 699 46.73 15.84 -14.64
C ALA A 699 47.59 15.37 -15.82
N PHE A 700 48.05 14.12 -15.77
CA PHE A 700 48.82 13.50 -16.85
C PHE A 700 48.04 13.48 -18.17
N ILE A 701 46.76 13.05 -18.14
CA ILE A 701 45.89 13.05 -19.32
C ILE A 701 45.75 14.47 -19.89
N LYS A 702 45.53 15.47 -19.03
CA LYS A 702 45.38 16.89 -19.44
C LYS A 702 46.62 17.43 -20.14
N GLU A 703 47.80 17.11 -19.61
CA GLU A 703 49.09 17.60 -20.12
C GLU A 703 49.52 16.89 -21.41
N ASN A 704 49.21 15.60 -21.54
CA ASN A 704 49.71 14.74 -22.62
C ASN A 704 48.64 14.31 -23.63
N GLN A 705 47.43 14.89 -23.61
CA GLN A 705 46.31 14.47 -24.45
C GLN A 705 46.68 14.36 -25.94
N ARG A 706 47.52 15.27 -26.45
CA ARG A 706 47.93 15.31 -27.86
C ARG A 706 48.93 14.22 -28.24
N ASP A 707 49.66 13.69 -27.26
CA ASP A 707 50.73 12.72 -27.46
C ASP A 707 50.27 11.28 -27.21
N LEU A 708 49.12 11.10 -26.55
CA LEU A 708 48.52 9.80 -26.30
C LEU A 708 47.68 9.34 -27.50
N GLY A 709 47.90 8.10 -27.94
CA GLY A 709 47.05 7.48 -28.94
C GLY A 709 45.66 7.15 -28.39
N TRP A 710 44.66 7.05 -29.27
CA TRP A 710 43.27 6.75 -28.90
C TRP A 710 43.13 5.54 -27.95
N LYS A 711 43.81 4.42 -28.26
CA LYS A 711 43.75 3.21 -27.42
C LYS A 711 44.33 3.41 -26.02
N GLN A 712 45.35 4.25 -25.88
CA GLN A 712 45.95 4.58 -24.58
C GLN A 712 44.98 5.45 -23.78
N LEU A 713 44.41 6.48 -24.41
CA LEU A 713 43.39 7.32 -23.78
C LEU A 713 42.19 6.48 -23.33
N PHE A 714 41.73 5.55 -24.17
CA PHE A 714 40.60 4.67 -23.84
C PHE A 714 40.83 3.88 -22.55
N VAL A 715 42.02 3.32 -22.35
CA VAL A 715 42.37 2.61 -21.11
C VAL A 715 42.39 3.56 -19.92
N LEU A 716 43.02 4.73 -20.07
CA LEU A 716 43.23 5.65 -18.95
C LEU A 716 41.95 6.38 -18.52
N THR A 717 40.98 6.58 -19.41
CA THR A 717 39.69 7.21 -19.08
C THR A 717 38.67 6.24 -18.49
N HIS A 718 38.78 4.93 -18.77
CA HIS A 718 37.79 3.92 -18.38
C HIS A 718 38.29 2.91 -17.34
N LEU A 719 39.24 3.31 -16.48
CA LEU A 719 39.66 2.48 -15.35
C LEU A 719 38.48 2.19 -14.42
N ASP A 720 38.36 0.96 -13.92
CA ASP A 720 37.23 0.50 -13.10
C ASP A 720 35.84 0.69 -13.74
N CYS A 721 35.75 0.70 -15.08
CA CYS A 721 34.50 0.86 -15.82
C CYS A 721 34.13 -0.38 -16.64
N ALA A 722 32.84 -0.61 -16.82
CA ALA A 722 32.29 -1.52 -17.82
C ALA A 722 31.72 -0.70 -18.99
N VAL A 723 32.30 -0.82 -20.18
CA VAL A 723 32.05 0.05 -21.32
C VAL A 723 31.19 -0.68 -22.34
N HIS A 724 30.16 -0.01 -22.85
CA HIS A 724 29.33 -0.56 -23.91
C HIS A 724 30.15 -0.79 -25.18
N TRP A 725 30.09 -2.00 -25.73
CA TRP A 725 30.81 -2.33 -26.95
C TRP A 725 30.00 -3.22 -27.87
N ASP A 726 29.53 -2.65 -28.98
CA ASP A 726 28.79 -3.34 -30.05
C ASP A 726 29.18 -2.77 -31.43
N GLU A 727 28.48 -3.20 -32.49
CA GLU A 727 28.67 -2.71 -33.87
C GLU A 727 27.89 -1.41 -34.17
N SER A 728 27.24 -0.80 -33.17
CA SER A 728 26.39 0.37 -33.37
C SER A 728 27.18 1.70 -33.31
N PRO A 729 26.58 2.80 -33.79
CA PRO A 729 27.18 4.14 -33.66
C PRO A 729 27.28 4.67 -32.22
N ILE A 730 26.68 3.99 -31.23
CA ILE A 730 26.73 4.37 -29.81
C ILE A 730 27.74 3.52 -29.02
N ARG A 731 28.56 2.72 -29.72
CA ARG A 731 29.71 2.03 -29.14
C ARG A 731 30.55 3.01 -28.32
N SER A 732 30.89 2.61 -27.09
CA SER A 732 31.58 3.40 -26.07
C SER A 732 30.91 4.71 -25.61
N SER A 733 29.75 5.09 -26.16
CA SER A 733 29.08 6.35 -25.80
C SER A 733 28.36 6.33 -24.44
N PHE A 734 28.32 5.18 -23.77
CA PHE A 734 27.90 5.04 -22.39
C PHE A 734 28.63 3.89 -21.69
N PHE A 735 28.78 4.00 -20.37
CA PHE A 735 29.50 3.02 -19.56
C PHE A 735 29.06 3.07 -18.10
N LEU A 736 29.28 1.96 -17.38
CA LEU A 736 29.06 1.85 -15.95
C LEU A 736 30.37 2.12 -15.20
N LEU A 737 30.33 3.09 -14.28
CA LEU A 737 31.36 3.30 -13.25
C LEU A 737 31.18 2.24 -12.17
N GLY A 738 32.22 1.42 -11.99
CA GLY A 738 32.19 0.28 -11.08
C GLY A 738 32.30 0.64 -9.59
N PRO A 739 32.04 -0.33 -8.70
CA PRO A 739 31.99 -0.12 -7.25
C PRO A 739 33.34 0.28 -6.62
N TRP A 740 34.44 0.00 -7.32
CA TRP A 740 35.81 0.27 -6.88
C TRP A 740 36.43 1.51 -7.55
N HIS A 741 35.66 2.21 -8.40
CA HIS A 741 36.08 3.47 -8.99
C HIS A 741 36.30 4.52 -7.88
N PRO A 742 37.38 5.33 -7.90
CA PRO A 742 37.75 6.24 -6.81
C PRO A 742 36.61 7.18 -6.38
N LEU A 743 35.87 7.72 -7.34
CA LEU A 743 34.75 8.62 -7.05
C LEU A 743 33.56 7.89 -6.41
N VAL A 744 33.27 6.66 -6.87
CA VAL A 744 32.13 5.86 -6.37
C VAL A 744 32.39 5.42 -4.93
N ILE A 745 33.58 4.89 -4.65
CA ILE A 745 33.91 4.40 -3.31
C ILE A 745 34.04 5.53 -2.27
N ALA A 746 34.61 6.68 -2.65
CA ALA A 746 34.65 7.86 -1.80
C ALA A 746 33.24 8.42 -1.51
N LYS A 747 32.37 8.49 -2.53
CA LYS A 747 30.96 8.86 -2.37
C LYS A 747 30.24 7.93 -1.39
N ARG A 748 30.36 6.62 -1.56
CA ARG A 748 29.70 5.64 -0.68
C ARG A 748 30.20 5.72 0.75
N TYR A 749 31.51 5.90 0.96
CA TYR A 749 32.07 6.12 2.30
C TYR A 749 31.39 7.31 3.02
N MET A 750 31.25 8.44 2.32
CA MET A 750 30.62 9.65 2.85
C MET A 750 29.10 9.46 3.10
N VAL A 751 28.38 8.81 2.18
CA VAL A 751 26.93 8.54 2.34
C VAL A 751 26.67 7.56 3.50
N GLN A 752 27.46 6.49 3.62
CA GLN A 752 27.35 5.55 4.75
C GLN A 752 27.65 6.23 6.08
N GLY A 753 28.60 7.17 6.12
CA GLY A 753 28.84 8.01 7.30
C GLY A 753 27.61 8.81 7.71
N ALA A 754 26.90 9.42 6.76
CA ALA A 754 25.67 10.17 7.02
C ALA A 754 24.53 9.26 7.52
N LEU A 755 24.34 8.09 6.91
CA LEU A 755 23.38 7.07 7.37
C LEU A 755 23.68 6.64 8.80
N HIS A 756 24.95 6.36 9.09
CA HIS A 756 25.40 5.94 10.41
C HIS A 756 25.18 7.01 11.49
N ALA A 757 25.50 8.26 11.18
CA ALA A 757 25.24 9.40 12.07
C ALA A 757 23.73 9.56 12.37
N ARG A 758 22.87 9.28 11.39
CA ARG A 758 21.42 9.32 11.59
C ARG A 758 20.92 8.14 12.45
N ALA A 759 21.37 6.93 12.15
CA ALA A 759 21.01 5.73 12.93
C ALA A 759 21.38 5.88 14.42
N LYS A 760 22.54 6.47 14.72
CA LYS A 760 22.96 6.72 16.11
C LYS A 760 22.02 7.64 16.89
N ARG A 761 21.52 8.70 16.26
CA ARG A 761 20.54 9.61 16.89
C ARG A 761 19.23 8.90 17.20
N ILE A 762 18.77 8.03 16.31
CA ILE A 762 17.58 7.21 16.55
C ILE A 762 17.80 6.23 17.71
N GLU A 763 18.95 5.55 17.75
CA GLU A 763 19.22 4.53 18.76
C GLU A 763 19.42 5.13 20.17
N LYS A 764 20.18 6.24 20.26
CA LYS A 764 20.57 6.90 21.52
C LYS A 764 19.55 7.91 22.02
N ASP A 765 19.09 8.80 21.14
CA ASP A 765 18.30 9.97 21.51
C ASP A 765 16.79 9.77 21.26
N ASN A 766 16.42 8.59 20.74
CA ASN A 766 15.05 8.23 20.36
C ASN A 766 14.41 9.23 19.38
N GLU A 767 15.24 9.93 18.60
CA GLU A 767 14.84 10.97 17.66
C GLU A 767 14.26 10.36 16.39
N VAL A 768 12.98 9.98 16.41
CA VAL A 768 12.26 9.39 15.27
C VAL A 768 11.70 10.43 14.29
N ASP A 769 11.67 11.70 14.68
CA ASP A 769 11.18 12.79 13.83
C ASP A 769 12.04 12.91 12.57
N LEU A 770 11.41 13.09 11.40
CA LEU A 770 12.10 13.20 10.10
C LEU A 770 12.89 11.96 9.67
N LYS A 771 12.72 10.78 10.30
CA LYS A 771 13.36 9.52 9.85
C LYS A 771 13.09 9.19 8.37
N HIS A 772 11.94 9.60 7.86
CA HIS A 772 11.56 9.44 6.45
C HIS A 772 12.45 10.25 5.48
N LEU A 773 13.09 11.33 5.93
CA LEU A 773 14.04 12.10 5.10
C LEU A 773 15.28 11.29 4.74
N THR A 774 15.58 10.19 5.45
CA THR A 774 16.68 9.27 5.08
C THR A 774 16.49 8.68 3.68
N LYS A 775 15.24 8.62 3.17
CA LYS A 775 14.96 8.25 1.77
C LYS A 775 15.63 9.18 0.76
N LEU A 776 15.87 10.45 1.09
CA LEU A 776 16.58 11.42 0.23
C LEU A 776 18.03 11.00 -0.07
N LEU A 777 18.61 10.14 0.76
CA LEU A 777 19.96 9.63 0.54
C LEU A 777 20.00 8.52 -0.50
N ASN A 778 18.84 7.99 -0.92
CA ASN A 778 18.74 7.05 -2.02
C ASN A 778 19.24 7.68 -3.33
N ARG A 779 19.93 6.88 -4.16
CA ARG A 779 20.48 7.30 -5.46
C ARG A 779 21.26 8.62 -5.43
N THR A 780 21.93 8.93 -4.32
CA THR A 780 22.81 10.11 -4.24
C THR A 780 23.93 9.95 -5.27
N PRO A 781 24.04 10.82 -6.29
CA PRO A 781 25.06 10.66 -7.34
C PRO A 781 26.44 11.13 -6.86
N GLY A 782 26.49 12.18 -6.03
CA GLY A 782 27.75 12.74 -5.51
C GLY A 782 28.53 13.60 -6.50
N PHE A 783 28.51 13.23 -7.78
CA PHE A 783 29.19 13.88 -8.89
C PHE A 783 28.37 13.74 -10.17
N ARG A 784 28.56 14.67 -11.13
CA ARG A 784 27.72 14.77 -12.33
C ARG A 784 28.48 14.62 -13.64
N TRP A 785 29.78 14.81 -13.64
CA TRP A 785 30.60 14.79 -14.85
C TRP A 785 31.83 13.92 -14.67
N VAL A 786 32.11 13.11 -15.69
CA VAL A 786 33.34 12.33 -15.86
C VAL A 786 33.88 12.50 -17.28
N LEU A 787 35.11 12.05 -17.51
CA LEU A 787 35.70 12.05 -18.85
C LEU A 787 35.14 10.90 -19.67
N GLY A 788 34.54 11.19 -20.83
CA GLY A 788 34.28 10.25 -21.91
C GLY A 788 35.35 10.37 -22.99
N LEU A 789 35.31 9.46 -23.96
CA LEU A 789 36.23 9.44 -25.10
C LEU A 789 35.44 9.12 -26.35
N SER A 790 35.54 10.00 -27.34
CA SER A 790 34.91 9.80 -28.65
C SER A 790 35.30 8.43 -29.23
N SER A 791 34.32 7.71 -29.75
CA SER A 791 34.48 6.34 -30.28
C SER A 791 35.51 6.24 -31.42
N ASP A 792 35.72 7.34 -32.16
CA ASP A 792 36.53 7.38 -33.38
C ASP A 792 37.70 8.38 -33.33
N ASP A 793 37.87 9.15 -32.24
CA ASP A 793 38.92 10.19 -32.15
C ASP A 793 39.48 10.36 -30.72
N SER A 794 40.68 10.92 -30.57
CA SER A 794 41.35 11.20 -29.29
C SER A 794 40.78 12.42 -28.54
N LEU A 795 39.56 12.82 -28.88
CA LEU A 795 38.84 13.92 -28.24
C LEU A 795 38.13 13.43 -26.99
N LEU A 796 38.45 14.07 -25.86
CA LEU A 796 37.73 13.88 -24.61
C LEU A 796 36.35 14.53 -24.70
N GLU A 797 35.33 13.80 -24.29
CA GLU A 797 33.94 14.26 -24.29
C GLU A 797 33.40 14.35 -22.86
N SER A 798 32.40 15.21 -22.65
CA SER A 798 31.69 15.28 -21.39
C SER A 798 30.72 14.10 -21.29
N ALA A 799 30.88 13.28 -20.25
CA ALA A 799 29.94 12.22 -19.91
C ALA A 799 29.18 12.58 -18.63
N TYR A 800 27.85 12.64 -18.72
CA TYR A 800 26.97 12.97 -17.61
C TYR A 800 26.62 11.72 -16.80
N VAL A 801 26.69 11.83 -15.48
CA VAL A 801 26.55 10.70 -14.56
C VAL A 801 25.16 10.68 -13.92
N TYR A 802 24.48 9.54 -14.07
CA TYR A 802 23.25 9.21 -13.36
C TYR A 802 23.52 8.13 -12.31
N ALA A 803 22.94 8.30 -11.12
CA ALA A 803 22.92 7.24 -10.12
C ALA A 803 22.02 6.09 -10.58
N THR A 804 22.32 4.87 -10.11
CA THR A 804 21.47 3.70 -10.32
C THR A 804 20.79 3.29 -9.00
N SER A 805 19.91 2.30 -9.07
CA SER A 805 19.28 1.67 -7.91
C SER A 805 20.27 0.96 -6.99
N ASP A 806 21.47 0.64 -7.46
CA ASP A 806 22.56 0.13 -6.63
C ASP A 806 23.59 1.25 -6.39
N PRO A 807 23.84 1.66 -5.13
CA PRO A 807 24.77 2.75 -4.83
C PRO A 807 26.22 2.48 -5.26
N GLY A 808 26.58 1.22 -5.53
CA GLY A 808 27.86 0.77 -6.08
C GLY A 808 28.05 0.99 -7.57
N TRP A 809 26.98 1.33 -8.32
CA TRP A 809 27.06 1.49 -9.77
C TRP A 809 26.47 2.83 -10.20
N HIS A 810 27.17 3.54 -11.07
CA HIS A 810 26.67 4.75 -11.73
C HIS A 810 26.80 4.57 -13.23
N ILE A 811 25.87 5.14 -14.00
CA ILE A 811 25.94 5.14 -15.46
C ILE A 811 26.40 6.52 -15.93
N ALA A 812 27.42 6.54 -16.77
CA ALA A 812 27.90 7.72 -17.47
C ALA A 812 27.46 7.65 -18.93
N VAL A 813 26.88 8.74 -19.44
CA VAL A 813 26.39 8.85 -20.81
C VAL A 813 27.01 10.07 -21.47
N GLU A 814 27.67 9.90 -22.61
CA GLU A 814 28.25 11.01 -23.37
C GLU A 814 27.16 11.94 -23.89
N THR A 815 27.41 13.25 -23.85
CA THR A 815 26.41 14.28 -24.22
C THR A 815 25.83 14.15 -25.63
N LYS A 816 26.55 13.51 -26.56
CA LYS A 816 26.10 13.24 -27.94
C LYS A 816 25.32 11.93 -28.11
N CYS A 817 25.43 11.00 -27.14
CA CYS A 817 24.78 9.69 -27.19
C CYS A 817 23.26 9.75 -27.44
N PRO A 818 22.47 10.65 -26.80
CA PRO A 818 21.01 10.69 -27.01
C PRO A 818 20.63 10.96 -28.48
N LEU A 819 21.37 11.86 -29.13
CA LEU A 819 21.18 12.20 -30.55
C LEU A 819 21.56 11.03 -31.45
N SER A 820 22.72 10.41 -31.20
CA SER A 820 23.21 9.26 -31.98
C SER A 820 22.29 8.04 -31.86
N ALA A 821 21.79 7.75 -30.66
CA ALA A 821 20.85 6.65 -30.40
C ALA A 821 19.51 6.86 -31.11
N SER A 822 19.00 8.10 -31.10
CA SER A 822 17.75 8.46 -31.79
C SER A 822 17.88 8.35 -33.31
N GLN A 823 18.99 8.84 -33.88
CA GLN A 823 19.26 8.77 -35.33
C GLN A 823 19.45 7.33 -35.83
N SER A 824 19.96 6.44 -34.98
CA SER A 824 20.23 5.04 -35.32
C SER A 824 19.00 4.13 -35.16
N GLY A 825 17.83 4.67 -34.78
CA GLY A 825 16.61 3.89 -34.55
C GLY A 825 16.67 2.98 -33.31
N LEU A 826 17.62 3.22 -32.39
CA LEU A 826 17.84 2.41 -31.20
C LEU A 826 16.94 2.83 -30.01
N GLY A 827 15.92 3.66 -30.21
CA GLY A 827 14.96 4.02 -29.15
C GLY A 827 15.47 5.02 -28.10
N GLY A 828 16.59 5.72 -28.36
CA GLY A 828 17.09 6.79 -27.48
C GLY A 828 17.64 6.28 -26.14
N LEU A 829 17.55 7.10 -25.10
CA LEU A 829 18.06 6.76 -23.76
C LEU A 829 17.16 5.75 -23.02
N SER A 830 15.89 5.64 -23.42
CA SER A 830 14.93 4.71 -22.84
C SER A 830 15.36 3.25 -22.98
N ARG A 831 15.85 2.84 -24.16
CA ARG A 831 16.34 1.48 -24.40
C ARG A 831 17.56 1.13 -23.54
N ILE A 832 18.47 2.09 -23.32
CA ILE A 832 19.65 1.89 -22.45
C ILE A 832 19.19 1.59 -21.02
N THR A 833 18.25 2.39 -20.52
CA THR A 833 17.71 2.26 -19.15
C THR A 833 16.96 0.94 -18.99
N GLU A 834 16.12 0.59 -19.96
CA GLU A 834 15.38 -0.67 -19.97
C GLU A 834 16.32 -1.88 -20.00
N SER A 835 17.34 -1.84 -20.87
CA SER A 835 18.30 -2.95 -20.99
C SER A 835 19.06 -3.17 -19.67
N LEU A 836 19.55 -2.11 -19.03
CA LEU A 836 20.23 -2.22 -17.73
C LEU A 836 19.32 -2.75 -16.62
N ARG A 837 18.04 -2.35 -16.63
CA ARG A 837 17.04 -2.84 -15.67
C ARG A 837 16.80 -4.33 -15.87
N LEU A 838 16.51 -4.75 -17.10
CA LEU A 838 16.19 -6.15 -17.43
C LEU A 838 17.38 -7.08 -17.20
N HIS A 839 18.57 -6.64 -17.58
CA HIS A 839 19.73 -7.51 -17.61
C HIS A 839 20.59 -7.47 -16.35
N PHE A 840 20.65 -6.34 -15.64
CA PHE A 840 21.53 -6.16 -14.47
C PHE A 840 20.78 -5.75 -13.20
N GLY A 841 19.45 -5.58 -13.27
CA GLY A 841 18.65 -5.09 -12.14
C GLY A 841 19.05 -3.67 -11.71
N LEU A 842 19.55 -2.87 -12.66
CA LEU A 842 19.98 -1.49 -12.43
C LEU A 842 18.96 -0.53 -13.04
N ALA A 843 18.12 0.06 -12.20
CA ALA A 843 17.25 1.17 -12.61
C ALA A 843 18.00 2.49 -12.46
N SER A 844 17.84 3.43 -13.39
CA SER A 844 18.47 4.75 -13.31
C SER A 844 17.46 5.87 -13.57
N ASP A 845 17.81 7.10 -13.18
CA ASP A 845 16.99 8.30 -13.40
C ASP A 845 17.32 8.99 -14.75
N ILE A 846 17.83 8.21 -15.72
CA ILE A 846 18.10 8.69 -17.09
C ILE A 846 16.78 9.10 -17.76
N THR A 847 15.79 8.21 -17.73
CA THR A 847 14.42 8.48 -18.19
C THR A 847 13.50 8.73 -16.99
N GLU A 848 12.67 9.75 -17.11
CA GLU A 848 11.63 10.05 -16.12
C GLU A 848 10.41 9.17 -16.40
N GLU A 849 10.49 7.88 -16.10
CA GLU A 849 9.28 7.05 -16.11
C GLU A 849 8.29 7.57 -15.06
N ALA A 850 7.04 7.75 -15.48
CA ALA A 850 5.96 8.15 -14.58
C ALA A 850 5.63 7.01 -13.60
N SER A 851 5.35 7.35 -12.34
CA SER A 851 4.98 6.36 -11.33
C SER A 851 3.71 5.61 -11.72
N SER A 852 3.71 4.29 -11.57
CA SER A 852 2.52 3.46 -11.77
C SER A 852 1.42 3.71 -10.71
N THR A 853 1.75 4.41 -9.62
CA THR A 853 0.76 4.85 -8.64
C THR A 853 0.08 6.17 -9.02
N LEU A 854 0.57 6.85 -10.07
CA LEU A 854 0.06 8.16 -10.51
C LEU A 854 -1.43 8.08 -10.85
N ALA A 855 -1.85 7.10 -11.65
CA ALA A 855 -3.24 6.98 -12.07
C ALA A 855 -4.18 6.66 -10.89
N ARG A 856 -3.78 5.78 -9.97
CA ARG A 856 -4.53 5.48 -8.74
C ARG A 856 -4.65 6.69 -7.82
N THR A 857 -3.55 7.41 -7.61
CA THR A 857 -3.54 8.62 -6.77
C THR A 857 -4.44 9.70 -7.39
N SER A 858 -4.36 9.86 -8.71
CA SER A 858 -5.20 10.77 -9.50
C SER A 858 -6.68 10.42 -9.36
N LEU A 859 -7.03 9.15 -9.52
CA LEU A 859 -8.40 8.65 -9.37
C LEU A 859 -8.95 8.92 -7.96
N SER A 860 -8.18 8.59 -6.94
CA SER A 860 -8.55 8.84 -5.53
C SER A 860 -8.74 10.34 -5.25
N ASN A 861 -7.84 11.20 -5.72
CA ASN A 861 -7.95 12.64 -5.53
C ASN A 861 -9.14 13.21 -6.29
N TYR A 862 -9.39 12.72 -7.52
CA TYR A 862 -10.51 13.15 -8.33
C TYR A 862 -11.85 12.78 -7.68
N MET A 863 -11.97 11.57 -7.14
CA MET A 863 -13.17 11.15 -6.41
C MET A 863 -13.43 12.00 -5.16
N ARG A 864 -12.38 12.45 -4.46
CA ARG A 864 -12.52 13.36 -3.31
C ARG A 864 -13.00 14.75 -3.74
N ALA A 865 -12.48 15.27 -4.84
CA ALA A 865 -12.88 16.57 -5.38
C ALA A 865 -14.29 16.53 -5.99
N PHE A 866 -14.68 15.39 -6.56
CA PHE A 866 -15.96 15.17 -7.24
C PHE A 866 -16.71 13.93 -6.71
N PRO A 867 -17.18 13.93 -5.45
CA PRO A 867 -17.78 12.76 -4.81
C PRO A 867 -19.11 12.31 -5.42
N SER A 868 -19.71 13.11 -6.32
CA SER A 868 -20.91 12.76 -7.09
C SER A 868 -20.62 11.95 -8.36
N ARG A 869 -19.35 11.78 -8.75
CA ARG A 869 -18.97 11.02 -9.95
C ARG A 869 -19.12 9.53 -9.70
N ARG A 870 -19.76 8.85 -10.66
CA ARG A 870 -20.05 7.41 -10.60
C ARG A 870 -19.36 6.61 -11.70
N SER A 871 -18.91 7.29 -12.75
CA SER A 871 -17.98 6.77 -13.76
C SER A 871 -16.90 7.82 -14.02
N ILE A 872 -15.68 7.37 -14.31
CA ILE A 872 -14.54 8.26 -14.57
C ILE A 872 -13.84 7.83 -15.86
N ASP A 873 -13.65 8.79 -16.76
CA ASP A 873 -12.92 8.59 -18.01
C ASP A 873 -11.49 9.19 -17.88
N ILE A 874 -10.47 8.33 -17.96
CA ILE A 874 -9.05 8.67 -17.81
C ILE A 874 -8.32 8.47 -19.14
N TYR A 875 -7.63 9.50 -19.63
CA TYR A 875 -6.73 9.40 -20.78
C TYR A 875 -5.28 9.39 -20.31
N VAL A 876 -4.48 8.45 -20.82
CA VAL A 876 -3.06 8.29 -20.48
C VAL A 876 -2.22 8.40 -21.75
N CYS A 877 -1.39 9.45 -21.80
CA CYS A 877 -0.46 9.65 -22.90
C CYS A 877 0.63 8.57 -22.96
N LYS A 878 1.33 8.48 -24.09
CA LYS A 878 2.47 7.59 -24.26
C LYS A 878 3.57 7.88 -23.22
N GLY A 879 4.24 6.83 -22.75
CA GLY A 879 5.39 6.90 -21.83
C GLY A 879 5.10 6.52 -20.38
N HIS A 880 3.85 6.20 -20.04
CA HIS A 880 3.47 5.62 -18.75
C HIS A 880 3.53 4.08 -18.81
N PRO A 881 3.90 3.38 -17.72
CA PRO A 881 3.96 1.91 -17.71
C PRO A 881 2.55 1.31 -17.77
N GLU A 882 2.13 0.83 -18.95
CA GLU A 882 0.74 0.41 -19.22
C GLU A 882 0.25 -0.68 -18.25
N ILE A 883 0.98 -1.79 -18.12
CA ILE A 883 0.61 -2.95 -17.28
C ILE A 883 0.45 -2.54 -15.82
N GLU A 884 1.42 -1.79 -15.29
CA GLU A 884 1.41 -1.38 -13.90
C GLU A 884 0.30 -0.35 -13.63
N THR A 885 0.03 0.54 -14.59
CA THR A 885 -1.07 1.52 -14.52
C THR A 885 -2.43 0.81 -14.48
N ILE A 886 -2.63 -0.18 -15.34
CA ILE A 886 -3.85 -1.00 -15.37
C ILE A 886 -4.04 -1.70 -14.03
N LYS A 887 -3.00 -2.42 -13.56
CA LYS A 887 -3.04 -3.16 -12.30
C LYS A 887 -3.32 -2.25 -11.10
N SER A 888 -2.67 -1.09 -11.05
CA SER A 888 -2.82 -0.09 -9.99
C SER A 888 -4.26 0.45 -9.88
N ILE A 889 -4.95 0.63 -11.01
CA ILE A 889 -6.37 1.01 -11.04
C ILE A 889 -7.25 -0.19 -10.65
N ASP A 890 -6.95 -1.40 -11.14
CA ASP A 890 -7.72 -2.60 -10.84
C ASP A 890 -7.71 -2.91 -9.34
N ASP A 891 -6.52 -2.93 -8.72
CA ASP A 891 -6.31 -3.11 -7.27
C ASP A 891 -7.00 -2.01 -6.44
N TYR A 892 -7.30 -0.85 -7.04
CA TYR A 892 -8.06 0.21 -6.39
C TYR A 892 -9.57 -0.05 -6.45
N LEU A 893 -10.06 -0.68 -7.51
CA LEU A 893 -11.50 -0.93 -7.74
C LEU A 893 -11.98 -2.28 -7.21
N HIS A 894 -11.11 -3.29 -7.18
CA HIS A 894 -11.47 -4.70 -6.95
C HIS A 894 -10.59 -5.37 -5.88
N PHE A 895 -11.18 -6.38 -5.22
CA PHE A 895 -10.53 -7.43 -4.44
C PHE A 895 -10.80 -8.78 -5.13
N GLU A 896 -10.09 -9.84 -4.73
CA GLU A 896 -10.30 -11.19 -5.28
C GLU A 896 -11.77 -11.66 -5.21
N ASP A 897 -12.49 -11.27 -4.14
CA ASP A 897 -13.88 -11.67 -3.89
C ASP A 897 -14.94 -10.65 -4.35
N GLY A 898 -14.57 -9.57 -5.06
CA GLY A 898 -15.52 -8.56 -5.58
C GLY A 898 -15.07 -7.10 -5.43
N PRO A 899 -15.97 -6.09 -5.52
CA PRO A 899 -15.59 -4.69 -5.53
C PRO A 899 -15.00 -4.23 -4.19
N SER A 900 -13.92 -3.44 -4.27
CA SER A 900 -13.34 -2.75 -3.14
C SER A 900 -14.30 -1.70 -2.56
N ASP A 901 -14.04 -1.23 -1.34
CA ASP A 901 -14.83 -0.14 -0.75
C ASP A 901 -14.85 1.13 -1.63
N GLN A 902 -13.74 1.41 -2.32
CA GLN A 902 -13.65 2.52 -3.28
C GLN A 902 -14.38 2.19 -4.58
N GLY A 903 -14.26 0.96 -5.09
CA GLY A 903 -14.99 0.49 -6.27
C GLY A 903 -16.50 0.58 -6.10
N ARG A 904 -17.04 0.30 -4.90
CA ARG A 904 -18.47 0.48 -4.56
C ARG A 904 -18.96 1.92 -4.67
N CYS A 905 -18.04 2.90 -4.62
CA CYS A 905 -18.37 4.32 -4.82
C CYS A 905 -18.43 4.73 -6.30
N LEU A 906 -17.97 3.87 -7.21
CA LEU A 906 -17.95 4.07 -8.68
C LEU A 906 -18.75 2.99 -9.42
N PRO A 907 -20.08 2.88 -9.24
CA PRO A 907 -20.87 1.83 -9.88
C PRO A 907 -20.87 1.87 -11.41
N GLY A 908 -20.55 3.01 -12.02
CA GLY A 908 -20.36 3.16 -13.47
C GLY A 908 -18.92 2.93 -13.94
N GLY A 909 -18.00 2.64 -13.02
CA GLY A 909 -16.66 2.15 -13.30
C GLY A 909 -15.66 3.16 -13.85
N VAL A 910 -14.54 2.65 -14.36
CA VAL A 910 -13.46 3.46 -14.94
C VAL A 910 -13.25 3.06 -16.39
N ARG A 911 -13.16 4.07 -17.27
CA ARG A 911 -12.72 3.88 -18.66
C ARG A 911 -11.33 4.46 -18.82
N LEU A 912 -10.38 3.61 -19.18
CA LEU A 912 -8.99 3.96 -19.38
C LEU A 912 -8.66 3.98 -20.88
N TYR A 913 -8.20 5.11 -21.38
CA TYR A 913 -7.74 5.29 -22.75
C TYR A 913 -6.21 5.37 -22.76
N LEU A 914 -5.54 4.39 -23.38
CA LEU A 914 -4.08 4.28 -23.44
C LEU A 914 -3.57 4.63 -24.84
N GLU A 915 -2.61 5.55 -24.92
CA GLU A 915 -1.95 5.98 -26.16
C GLU A 915 -0.64 5.20 -26.39
N GLY A 916 -0.57 4.33 -27.40
CA GLY A 916 0.62 3.50 -27.64
C GLY A 916 0.40 2.25 -28.50
N SER A 917 1.50 1.54 -28.79
CA SER A 917 1.48 0.26 -29.52
C SER A 917 1.40 -0.94 -28.58
N HIS A 918 0.45 -1.84 -28.86
CA HIS A 918 0.13 -3.06 -28.12
C HIS A 918 1.34 -3.95 -27.80
N GLU A 919 1.61 -4.17 -26.51
CA GLU A 919 2.52 -5.24 -26.07
C GLU A 919 1.93 -6.21 -25.03
N ALA A 920 0.77 -5.94 -24.43
CA ALA A 920 0.19 -6.83 -23.42
C ALA A 920 -1.30 -7.13 -23.66
N ASN A 921 -1.65 -8.41 -23.79
CA ASN A 921 -3.02 -8.90 -23.60
C ASN A 921 -3.31 -8.89 -22.09
N TYR A 922 -3.78 -7.76 -21.57
CA TYR A 922 -4.31 -7.70 -20.21
C TYR A 922 -5.83 -7.92 -20.25
N GLU A 923 -6.29 -9.12 -19.88
CA GLU A 923 -7.72 -9.43 -19.74
C GLU A 923 -8.20 -8.98 -18.35
N ALA A 924 -8.51 -7.70 -18.18
CA ALA A 924 -9.27 -7.25 -17.00
C ALA A 924 -10.75 -7.62 -17.21
N THR A 925 -11.22 -8.68 -16.53
CA THR A 925 -12.59 -9.22 -16.66
C THR A 925 -13.46 -8.90 -15.43
N TRP A 926 -13.48 -7.65 -14.98
CA TRP A 926 -14.30 -7.25 -13.84
C TRP A 926 -15.48 -6.37 -14.27
N GLU A 927 -16.70 -6.87 -14.06
CA GLU A 927 -17.94 -6.21 -14.47
C GLU A 927 -18.53 -5.30 -13.37
N ASN A 928 -18.05 -5.38 -12.12
CA ASN A 928 -18.66 -4.69 -10.99
C ASN A 928 -17.65 -4.15 -9.95
N PRO A 929 -17.29 -2.86 -9.99
CA PRO A 929 -17.65 -1.89 -11.04
C PRO A 929 -16.89 -2.15 -12.36
N PRO A 930 -17.43 -1.75 -13.53
CA PRO A 930 -16.80 -2.08 -14.81
C PRO A 930 -15.44 -1.36 -14.98
N PHE A 931 -14.38 -2.09 -15.34
CA PHE A 931 -13.09 -1.50 -15.72
C PHE A 931 -12.81 -1.75 -17.21
N LEU A 932 -12.90 -0.70 -18.02
CA LEU A 932 -12.82 -0.79 -19.48
C LEU A 932 -11.54 -0.15 -20.01
N ILE A 933 -10.77 -0.91 -20.78
CA ILE A 933 -9.49 -0.47 -21.35
C ILE A 933 -9.65 -0.28 -22.86
N TYR A 934 -9.25 0.88 -23.36
CA TYR A 934 -9.29 1.24 -24.77
C TYR A 934 -7.89 1.66 -25.23
N HIS A 935 -7.40 1.03 -26.29
CA HIS A 935 -6.17 1.48 -26.96
C HIS A 935 -6.52 2.49 -28.05
N VAL A 936 -5.72 3.55 -28.11
CA VAL A 936 -6.02 4.73 -28.91
C VAL A 936 -4.79 5.15 -29.71
N GLU A 937 -4.97 5.47 -30.99
CA GLU A 937 -3.92 6.06 -31.82
C GLU A 937 -3.58 7.49 -31.38
N GLU A 938 -2.32 7.88 -31.55
CA GLU A 938 -1.78 9.17 -31.13
C GLU A 938 -2.63 10.36 -31.65
N ASN A 939 -2.97 11.31 -30.78
CA ASN A 939 -3.76 12.50 -31.11
C ASN A 939 -5.16 12.25 -31.73
N SER A 940 -5.85 11.18 -31.32
CA SER A 940 -7.20 10.91 -31.84
C SER A 940 -8.25 11.95 -31.39
N GLN A 941 -8.53 12.93 -32.26
CA GLN A 941 -9.55 13.98 -32.04
C GLN A 941 -10.97 13.43 -31.73
N ARG A 942 -11.24 12.14 -32.01
CA ARG A 942 -12.51 11.49 -31.68
C ARG A 942 -12.68 11.24 -30.19
N VAL A 943 -11.61 10.97 -29.45
CA VAL A 943 -11.65 10.75 -27.99
C VAL A 943 -11.65 12.09 -27.25
N LEU A 944 -10.87 13.08 -27.70
CA LEU A 944 -10.83 14.44 -27.15
C LEU A 944 -12.18 15.20 -27.26
N LYS A 945 -13.06 14.80 -28.20
CA LYS A 945 -14.44 15.32 -28.28
C LYS A 945 -15.39 14.74 -27.23
N ARG A 946 -14.97 13.73 -26.47
CA ARG A 946 -15.71 13.21 -25.31
C ARG A 946 -15.32 14.04 -24.09
N ASN A 947 -16.26 14.27 -23.18
CA ASN A 947 -15.98 15.01 -21.93
C ASN A 947 -15.12 14.15 -20.99
N LEU A 948 -13.80 14.12 -21.22
CA LEU A 948 -12.84 13.42 -20.35
C LEU A 948 -12.85 14.02 -18.95
N ASP A 949 -12.57 13.20 -17.94
CA ASP A 949 -12.52 13.64 -16.55
C ASP A 949 -11.07 13.92 -16.11
N VAL A 950 -10.14 13.04 -16.49
CA VAL A 950 -8.71 13.12 -16.17
C VAL A 950 -7.87 12.90 -17.43
N TYR A 951 -6.87 13.75 -17.63
CA TYR A 951 -5.90 13.63 -18.71
C TYR A 951 -4.49 13.62 -18.14
N MET A 952 -3.77 12.52 -18.31
CA MET A 952 -2.39 12.37 -17.84
C MET A 952 -1.44 12.79 -18.96
N LEU A 953 -0.69 13.86 -18.72
CA LEU A 953 0.32 14.39 -19.63
C LEU A 953 1.46 13.38 -19.80
N PRO A 954 2.17 13.39 -20.94
CA PRO A 954 3.34 12.54 -21.10
C PRO A 954 4.40 12.94 -20.06
N PRO A 955 5.25 11.98 -19.62
CA PRO A 955 6.37 12.29 -18.74
C PRO A 955 7.30 13.34 -19.34
N ALA A 956 8.21 13.90 -18.53
CA ALA A 956 9.14 14.91 -19.00
C ALA A 956 9.95 14.39 -20.19
N LEU A 957 10.24 15.30 -21.13
CA LEU A 957 11.06 14.99 -22.29
C LEU A 957 12.47 14.63 -21.84
N GLU A 958 13.15 13.81 -22.64
CA GLU A 958 14.56 13.46 -22.41
C GLU A 958 15.39 14.72 -22.16
N LYS A 959 16.22 14.66 -21.12
CA LYS A 959 17.13 15.76 -20.76
C LYS A 959 18.07 16.03 -21.93
N THR A 960 18.16 17.29 -22.32
CA THR A 960 19.07 17.72 -23.40
C THR A 960 20.22 18.54 -22.84
N PHE A 961 21.36 18.49 -23.51
CA PHE A 961 22.56 19.20 -23.11
C PHE A 961 22.77 20.42 -23.99
N ARG A 962 23.03 21.57 -23.35
CA ARG A 962 23.32 22.83 -24.03
C ARG A 962 24.68 23.36 -23.56
N LYS A 963 25.45 23.93 -24.48
CA LYS A 963 26.66 24.69 -24.12
C LYS A 963 26.27 26.04 -23.54
N ASP A 964 26.92 26.43 -22.46
CA ASP A 964 26.76 27.75 -21.86
C ASP A 964 28.11 28.50 -21.83
N GLU A 965 28.06 29.81 -21.67
CA GLU A 965 29.26 30.63 -21.47
C GLU A 965 29.51 30.91 -19.98
N ASP A 966 28.44 30.90 -19.18
CA ASP A 966 28.49 31.19 -17.75
C ASP A 966 28.78 29.93 -16.93
N VAL A 967 29.68 30.06 -15.93
CA VAL A 967 30.01 29.00 -14.97
C VAL A 967 29.59 29.44 -13.59
N TYR A 968 28.63 28.72 -13.01
CA TYR A 968 28.22 28.89 -11.63
C TYR A 968 28.83 27.81 -10.76
N GLU A 969 29.29 28.19 -9.57
CA GLU A 969 29.81 27.26 -8.59
C GLU A 969 28.68 26.42 -7.98
N LEU A 970 28.79 25.09 -8.09
CA LEU A 970 27.83 24.15 -7.53
C LEU A 970 27.86 24.17 -5.99
N PRO A 971 26.76 24.53 -5.30
CA PRO A 971 26.67 24.46 -3.85
C PRO A 971 26.83 23.03 -3.32
N ARG A 972 27.68 22.86 -2.30
CA ARG A 972 27.97 21.58 -1.65
C ARG A 972 28.03 21.69 -0.14
N GLY A 973 27.85 20.56 0.55
CA GLY A 973 28.14 20.44 1.97
C GLY A 973 29.64 20.56 2.29
N SER A 974 29.97 20.65 3.57
CA SER A 974 31.36 20.66 4.08
C SER A 974 31.79 19.27 4.55
N GLY A 975 33.08 18.98 4.70
CA GLY A 975 33.53 17.72 5.31
C GLY A 975 33.03 16.48 4.57
N MET A 976 32.46 15.51 5.29
CA MET A 976 31.88 14.31 4.67
C MET A 976 30.58 14.62 3.90
N GLU A 977 29.89 15.70 4.26
CA GLU A 977 28.67 16.15 3.59
C GLU A 977 28.93 16.79 2.21
N SER A 978 30.19 16.97 1.81
CA SER A 978 30.60 17.45 0.48
C SER A 978 30.11 16.60 -0.69
N VAL A 979 29.79 15.33 -0.43
CA VAL A 979 29.14 14.44 -1.40
C VAL A 979 27.75 14.96 -1.80
N PHE A 980 27.06 15.68 -0.91
CA PHE A 980 25.74 16.24 -1.22
C PHE A 980 25.90 17.59 -1.92
N CYS A 981 25.22 17.72 -3.05
CA CYS A 981 25.21 18.93 -3.86
C CYS A 981 23.77 19.32 -4.21
N GLN A 982 23.54 20.60 -4.42
CA GLN A 982 22.26 21.13 -4.85
C GLN A 982 22.44 21.83 -6.20
N PRO A 983 21.88 21.29 -7.31
CA PRO A 983 21.90 21.97 -8.59
C PRO A 983 21.26 23.37 -8.52
N LEU A 984 21.82 24.31 -9.26
CA LEU A 984 21.24 25.64 -9.41
C LEU A 984 20.27 25.63 -10.59
N THR A 985 18.98 25.80 -10.33
CA THR A 985 17.92 25.75 -11.35
C THR A 985 17.37 27.14 -11.70
N TRP A 986 17.13 27.36 -12.98
CA TRP A 986 16.64 28.61 -13.54
C TRP A 986 15.54 28.31 -14.55
N ILE A 987 14.52 29.16 -14.61
CA ILE A 987 13.47 29.04 -15.61
C ILE A 987 13.83 29.88 -16.83
N THR A 988 13.74 29.27 -18.02
CA THR A 988 13.90 29.95 -19.31
C THR A 988 12.67 29.73 -20.19
N GLU A 989 12.59 30.43 -21.32
CA GLU A 989 11.53 30.28 -22.31
C GLU A 989 12.12 30.06 -23.70
N GLY A 990 11.50 29.18 -24.47
CA GLY A 990 11.78 29.02 -25.90
C GLY A 990 10.95 29.97 -26.76
N SER A 991 11.02 29.81 -28.09
CA SER A 991 10.19 30.55 -29.05
C SER A 991 8.68 30.27 -28.92
N THR A 992 8.31 29.17 -28.27
CA THR A 992 6.91 28.83 -27.92
C THR A 992 6.46 29.46 -26.61
N PHE A 993 7.34 30.20 -25.92
CA PHE A 993 7.15 30.80 -24.60
C PHE A 993 6.76 29.82 -23.46
N LEU A 994 6.72 28.52 -23.74
CA LEU A 994 6.55 27.50 -22.71
C LEU A 994 7.79 27.46 -21.79
N PRO A 995 7.60 27.40 -20.47
CA PRO A 995 8.71 27.42 -19.52
C PRO A 995 9.53 26.11 -19.60
N LYS A 996 10.86 26.26 -19.59
CA LYS A 996 11.83 25.17 -19.50
C LYS A 996 12.71 25.38 -18.27
N CYS A 997 13.20 24.30 -17.68
CA CYS A 997 14.14 24.36 -16.56
C CYS A 997 15.56 24.15 -17.08
N ILE A 998 16.47 25.07 -16.74
CA ILE A 998 17.91 24.92 -16.94
C ILE A 998 18.54 24.61 -15.58
N SER A 999 19.41 23.61 -15.52
CA SER A 999 20.19 23.23 -14.35
C SER A 999 21.68 23.37 -14.59
N TYR A 1000 22.38 24.04 -13.66
CA TYR A 1000 23.84 24.15 -13.60
C TYR A 1000 24.41 23.17 -12.57
N GLU A 1001 25.28 22.28 -13.03
CA GLU A 1001 25.77 21.13 -12.26
C GLU A 1001 27.29 20.92 -12.37
N ILE A 1002 28.06 22.01 -12.42
CA ILE A 1002 29.50 21.98 -12.67
C ILE A 1002 30.29 22.23 -11.38
N ASP A 1003 31.22 21.33 -11.09
CA ASP A 1003 32.18 21.49 -10.01
C ASP A 1003 33.34 22.40 -10.42
N THR A 1004 33.68 23.37 -9.58
CA THR A 1004 34.82 24.25 -9.77
C THR A 1004 35.96 23.86 -8.83
N SER A 1005 37.21 24.13 -9.23
CA SER A 1005 38.37 23.85 -8.39
C SER A 1005 38.43 24.85 -7.22
N GLN A 1006 37.94 24.45 -6.05
CA GLN A 1006 38.06 25.24 -4.82
C GLN A 1006 39.47 25.18 -4.21
N LYS A 1007 39.78 26.17 -3.35
CA LYS A 1007 40.99 26.17 -2.48
C LYS A 1007 40.98 24.93 -1.57
N GLU A 1008 42.17 24.39 -1.29
CA GLU A 1008 42.42 23.18 -0.49
C GLU A 1008 41.54 23.07 0.78
N ALA A 1009 40.38 22.43 0.65
CA ALA A 1009 39.59 21.99 1.79
C ALA A 1009 40.23 20.72 2.36
N LYS A 1010 40.33 20.64 3.70
CA LYS A 1010 40.98 19.52 4.40
C LYS A 1010 40.07 18.29 4.43
N GLY A 1011 40.69 17.11 4.45
CA GLY A 1011 40.00 15.81 4.59
C GLY A 1011 39.48 15.25 3.27
N ILE A 1012 38.79 14.10 3.35
CA ILE A 1012 38.33 13.36 2.17
C ILE A 1012 37.40 14.17 1.27
N GLY A 1013 36.49 14.96 1.84
CA GLY A 1013 35.54 15.76 1.09
C GLY A 1013 36.16 16.87 0.26
N GLY A 1014 37.16 17.56 0.82
CA GLY A 1014 37.89 18.59 0.08
C GLY A 1014 38.68 18.01 -1.10
N LYS A 1015 39.30 16.84 -0.90
CA LYS A 1015 40.00 16.13 -1.98
C LYS A 1015 39.04 15.63 -3.06
N PHE A 1016 37.86 15.15 -2.66
CA PHE A 1016 36.81 14.73 -3.57
C PHE A 1016 36.37 15.89 -4.47
N ILE A 1017 35.97 17.04 -3.90
CA ILE A 1017 35.58 18.24 -4.68
C ILE A 1017 36.72 18.73 -5.58
N SER A 1018 37.96 18.79 -5.07
CA SER A 1018 39.13 19.18 -5.86
C SER A 1018 39.32 18.32 -7.10
N THR A 1019 39.13 17.00 -6.95
CA THR A 1019 39.20 16.04 -8.06
C THR A 1019 38.08 16.26 -9.07
N LEU A 1020 36.85 16.51 -8.63
CA LEU A 1020 35.71 16.82 -9.51
C LEU A 1020 35.94 18.13 -10.30
N GLY A 1021 36.45 19.17 -9.62
CA GLY A 1021 36.81 20.43 -10.27
C GLY A 1021 37.92 20.25 -11.31
N GLN A 1022 38.88 19.35 -11.07
CA GLN A 1022 39.91 19.01 -12.05
C GLN A 1022 39.32 18.34 -13.29
N ILE A 1023 38.39 17.39 -13.14
CA ILE A 1023 37.66 16.77 -14.25
C ILE A 1023 36.96 17.84 -15.09
N CYS A 1024 36.17 18.70 -14.45
CA CYS A 1024 35.45 19.77 -15.14
C CYS A 1024 36.41 20.74 -15.87
N SER A 1025 37.60 21.00 -15.29
CA SER A 1025 38.63 21.83 -15.94
C SER A 1025 39.24 21.20 -17.21
N ILE A 1026 39.19 19.87 -17.36
CA ILE A 1026 39.70 19.15 -18.54
C ILE A 1026 38.70 19.24 -19.69
N LEU A 1027 37.41 19.21 -19.38
CA LEU A 1027 36.32 19.23 -20.36
C LEU A 1027 36.16 20.57 -21.09
N LYS A 1028 36.75 21.66 -20.56
CA LYS A 1028 36.86 23.03 -21.14
C LYS A 1028 35.55 23.78 -21.43
N GLU A 1029 34.46 23.08 -21.74
CA GLU A 1029 33.16 23.67 -22.08
C GLU A 1029 32.12 23.34 -21.00
N PRO A 1030 31.55 24.36 -20.33
CA PRO A 1030 30.49 24.12 -19.37
C PRO A 1030 29.20 23.71 -20.08
N MET A 1031 28.64 22.58 -19.66
CA MET A 1031 27.38 22.06 -20.16
C MET A 1031 26.26 22.31 -19.14
N THR A 1032 25.13 22.81 -19.62
CA THR A 1032 23.90 22.94 -18.86
C THR A 1032 22.89 21.89 -19.28
N LEU A 1033 22.09 21.46 -18.30
CA LEU A 1033 21.03 20.49 -18.50
C LEU A 1033 19.72 21.23 -18.73
N VAL A 1034 19.03 20.92 -19.82
CA VAL A 1034 17.71 21.49 -20.13
C VAL A 1034 16.66 20.39 -19.97
N ALA A 1035 15.76 20.59 -19.00
CA ALA A 1035 14.59 19.76 -18.78
C ALA A 1035 13.33 20.49 -19.26
N SER A 1036 12.44 19.76 -19.93
CA SER A 1036 11.20 20.31 -20.45
C SER A 1036 10.06 19.32 -20.29
N ILE A 1037 8.88 19.84 -19.99
CA ILE A 1037 7.64 19.06 -19.91
C ILE A 1037 6.69 19.46 -21.03
N HIS A 1038 5.91 18.50 -21.53
CA HIS A 1038 4.87 18.77 -22.50
C HIS A 1038 3.66 19.42 -21.81
N LEU A 1039 3.65 20.75 -21.76
CA LEU A 1039 2.51 21.52 -21.28
C LEU A 1039 1.68 21.99 -22.48
N PRO A 1040 0.41 21.58 -22.59
CA PRO A 1040 -0.42 21.92 -23.73
C PRO A 1040 -0.84 23.39 -23.71
N GLU A 1041 -1.22 23.96 -24.85
CA GLU A 1041 -1.72 25.34 -24.89
C GLU A 1041 -3.17 25.48 -24.38
N ARG A 1042 -3.95 24.40 -24.36
CA ARG A 1042 -5.34 24.34 -23.87
C ARG A 1042 -5.55 23.08 -23.03
N HIS A 1043 -6.48 23.14 -22.07
CA HIS A 1043 -6.81 21.97 -21.24
C HIS A 1043 -7.90 21.13 -21.92
N GLU A 1044 -7.61 19.85 -22.16
CA GLU A 1044 -8.52 18.89 -22.81
C GLU A 1044 -9.47 18.19 -21.81
N ALA A 1045 -9.17 18.28 -20.52
CA ALA A 1045 -9.98 17.72 -19.43
C ALA A 1045 -10.02 18.70 -18.24
N PRO A 1046 -10.99 18.56 -17.33
CA PRO A 1046 -11.02 19.31 -16.08
C PRO A 1046 -9.71 19.18 -15.31
N TRP A 1047 -9.16 17.98 -15.20
CA TRP A 1047 -7.86 17.72 -14.57
C TRP A 1047 -6.84 17.27 -15.60
N MET A 1048 -5.78 18.07 -15.75
CA MET A 1048 -4.56 17.70 -16.47
C MET A 1048 -3.50 17.34 -15.43
N ILE A 1049 -2.89 16.15 -15.54
CA ILE A 1049 -2.00 15.62 -14.52
C ILE A 1049 -0.61 15.47 -15.09
N ALA A 1050 0.35 16.18 -14.50
CA ALA A 1050 1.76 16.08 -14.79
C ALA A 1050 2.48 15.26 -13.71
N SER A 1051 3.42 14.40 -14.13
CA SER A 1051 4.40 13.85 -13.21
C SER A 1051 5.36 14.95 -12.77
N GLY A 1052 5.69 14.96 -11.48
CA GLY A 1052 6.55 15.95 -10.85
C GLY A 1052 7.99 15.53 -10.65
N ARG A 1053 8.43 14.44 -11.28
CA ARG A 1053 9.80 13.94 -11.15
C ARG A 1053 10.76 14.98 -11.75
N SER A 1054 11.79 15.38 -11.01
CA SER A 1054 12.91 16.26 -11.45
C SER A 1054 12.61 17.60 -12.16
N ILE A 1055 11.34 18.00 -12.27
CA ILE A 1055 10.94 19.31 -12.78
C ILE A 1055 10.79 20.27 -11.60
N ASP A 1056 11.41 21.43 -11.74
CA ASP A 1056 11.24 22.52 -10.78
C ASP A 1056 9.75 22.93 -10.72
N PRO A 1057 9.08 22.88 -9.55
CA PRO A 1057 7.69 23.29 -9.40
C PRO A 1057 7.39 24.68 -9.98
N ALA A 1058 8.41 25.56 -10.01
CA ALA A 1058 8.28 26.90 -10.54
C ALA A 1058 7.93 26.93 -12.05
N VAL A 1059 8.22 25.87 -12.80
CA VAL A 1059 7.77 25.69 -14.18
C VAL A 1059 6.24 25.71 -14.27
N PHE A 1060 5.55 25.02 -13.36
CA PHE A 1060 4.08 24.99 -13.32
C PHE A 1060 3.50 26.32 -12.83
N VAL A 1061 4.13 26.94 -11.82
CA VAL A 1061 3.73 28.28 -11.33
C VAL A 1061 3.78 29.30 -12.46
N LYS A 1062 4.88 29.30 -13.23
CA LYS A 1062 5.04 30.19 -14.39
C LYS A 1062 4.03 29.89 -15.51
N TYR A 1063 3.82 28.60 -15.82
CA TYR A 1063 2.83 28.18 -16.82
C TYR A 1063 1.39 28.63 -16.47
N VAL A 1064 1.04 28.61 -15.19
CA VAL A 1064 -0.25 29.13 -14.68
C VAL A 1064 -0.29 30.66 -14.77
N ARG A 1065 0.75 31.36 -14.28
CA ARG A 1065 0.83 32.82 -14.28
C ARG A 1065 0.73 33.42 -15.68
N ASP A 1066 1.40 32.82 -16.64
CA ASP A 1066 1.45 33.33 -18.01
C ASP A 1066 0.20 32.90 -18.82
N GLY A 1067 -0.72 32.09 -18.26
CA GLY A 1067 -1.92 31.55 -18.92
C GLY A 1067 -2.87 32.60 -19.51
N THR A 1068 -3.02 33.76 -18.86
CA THR A 1068 -3.84 34.88 -19.35
C THR A 1068 -3.32 35.45 -20.68
N ASN A 1069 -2.01 35.37 -20.92
CA ASN A 1069 -1.36 35.87 -22.12
C ASN A 1069 -1.49 34.93 -23.34
N TYR A 1070 -1.77 33.64 -23.12
CA TYR A 1070 -1.70 32.63 -24.19
C TYR A 1070 -2.99 32.41 -24.98
N ASN A 1071 -4.18 32.53 -24.39
CA ASN A 1071 -5.45 32.23 -25.09
C ASN A 1071 -6.75 32.67 -24.37
N SER A 1072 -6.69 33.57 -23.37
CA SER A 1072 -7.85 33.94 -22.54
C SER A 1072 -8.47 32.80 -21.70
N GLU A 1073 -7.75 31.70 -21.50
CA GLU A 1073 -8.11 30.64 -20.54
C GLU A 1073 -7.34 30.85 -19.24
N GLU A 1074 -8.05 31.17 -18.17
CA GLU A 1074 -7.49 31.27 -16.82
C GLU A 1074 -7.17 29.85 -16.30
N ARG A 1075 -5.92 29.62 -15.91
CA ARG A 1075 -5.41 28.33 -15.46
C ARG A 1075 -5.16 28.35 -13.95
N ALA A 1076 -5.14 27.18 -13.32
CA ALA A 1076 -4.83 27.02 -11.90
C ALA A 1076 -4.02 25.75 -11.65
N LEU A 1077 -3.05 25.80 -10.73
CA LEU A 1077 -2.40 24.61 -10.17
C LEU A 1077 -3.25 24.10 -9.01
N TRP A 1078 -4.30 23.34 -9.30
CA TRP A 1078 -5.34 22.96 -8.35
C TRP A 1078 -4.82 22.25 -7.09
N ASP A 1079 -3.96 21.26 -7.27
CA ASP A 1079 -3.38 20.48 -6.18
C ASP A 1079 -2.04 19.91 -6.64
N TYR A 1080 -1.20 19.56 -5.68
CA TYR A 1080 0.04 18.87 -5.94
C TYR A 1080 0.45 18.03 -4.74
N ARG A 1081 1.08 16.89 -5.02
CA ARG A 1081 1.80 16.12 -4.01
C ARG A 1081 3.28 16.22 -4.37
N VAL A 1082 4.09 16.77 -3.49
CA VAL A 1082 5.55 16.61 -3.58
C VAL A 1082 5.93 15.51 -2.62
N ASP A 1083 6.29 14.35 -3.16
CA ASP A 1083 6.94 13.32 -2.36
C ASP A 1083 8.44 13.57 -2.39
N LEU A 1084 8.94 14.20 -1.32
CA LEU A 1084 10.36 14.52 -1.19
C LEU A 1084 11.23 13.25 -1.30
N ALA A 1085 10.73 12.14 -0.77
CA ALA A 1085 11.44 10.88 -0.61
C ALA A 1085 11.27 9.92 -1.80
N GLY A 1086 10.15 10.00 -2.49
CA GLY A 1086 9.81 9.22 -3.67
C GLY A 1086 9.41 10.14 -4.81
N GLN A 1087 10.35 10.90 -5.37
CA GLN A 1087 10.07 11.93 -6.40
C GLN A 1087 9.20 11.45 -7.58
N ALA A 1088 9.20 10.15 -7.88
CA ALA A 1088 8.32 9.54 -8.87
C ALA A 1088 6.82 9.68 -8.55
N ASP A 1089 6.45 9.72 -7.26
CA ASP A 1089 5.08 9.90 -6.76
C ASP A 1089 4.70 11.38 -6.61
N SER A 1090 5.57 12.31 -7.02
CA SER A 1090 5.21 13.71 -7.10
C SER A 1090 4.25 13.94 -8.26
N ILE A 1091 3.16 14.66 -8.02
CA ILE A 1091 2.10 14.90 -8.99
C ILE A 1091 1.71 16.38 -8.96
N TYR A 1092 1.46 16.95 -10.13
CA TYR A 1092 0.90 18.29 -10.27
C TYR A 1092 -0.42 18.20 -11.02
N ILE A 1093 -1.49 18.72 -10.42
CA ILE A 1093 -2.83 18.72 -10.99
C ILE A 1093 -3.14 20.15 -11.46
N LEU A 1094 -3.20 20.30 -12.78
CA LEU A 1094 -3.57 21.55 -13.44
C LEU A 1094 -5.06 21.51 -13.76
N SER A 1095 -5.76 22.61 -13.50
CA SER A 1095 -7.19 22.79 -13.75
C SER A 1095 -7.45 24.15 -14.41
N THR A 1096 -8.67 24.34 -14.89
CA THR A 1096 -9.16 25.60 -15.46
C THR A 1096 -9.99 26.37 -14.44
N ILE A 1097 -9.80 27.69 -14.37
CA ILE A 1097 -10.65 28.56 -13.55
C ILE A 1097 -11.98 28.78 -14.30
N PRO A 1098 -13.15 28.48 -13.70
CA PRO A 1098 -14.42 28.71 -14.35
C PRO A 1098 -14.66 30.21 -14.54
N ARG A 1099 -15.20 30.59 -15.71
CA ARG A 1099 -15.63 31.99 -15.98
C ARG A 1099 -16.57 32.57 -14.90
N GLY A 1100 -17.31 31.72 -14.19
CA GLY A 1100 -18.17 32.14 -13.08
C GLY A 1100 -17.42 32.73 -11.88
N PHE A 1101 -16.15 32.38 -11.68
CA PHE A 1101 -15.31 32.95 -10.62
C PHE A 1101 -15.07 34.44 -10.87
N GLY A 1102 -14.71 34.81 -12.10
CA GLY A 1102 -14.52 36.21 -12.48
C GLY A 1102 -15.76 37.06 -12.25
N VAL A 1103 -16.94 36.55 -12.61
CA VAL A 1103 -18.23 37.22 -12.37
C VAL A 1103 -18.51 37.38 -10.87
N ALA A 1104 -18.22 36.37 -10.05
CA ALA A 1104 -18.48 36.40 -8.61
C ALA A 1104 -17.59 37.42 -7.89
N VAL A 1105 -16.28 37.42 -8.18
CA VAL A 1105 -15.30 38.33 -7.58
C VAL A 1105 -15.57 39.77 -8.03
N ASN A 1106 -15.70 39.98 -9.34
CA ASN A 1106 -16.00 41.31 -9.88
C ASN A 1106 -17.34 41.85 -9.36
N GLY A 1107 -18.36 40.99 -9.25
CA GLY A 1107 -19.66 41.34 -8.70
C GLY A 1107 -19.62 41.67 -7.20
N PHE A 1108 -18.82 40.95 -6.41
CA PHE A 1108 -18.62 41.22 -4.98
C PHE A 1108 -17.94 42.57 -4.73
N PHE A 1109 -16.90 42.88 -5.52
CA PHE A 1109 -16.14 44.13 -5.38
C PHE A 1109 -16.69 45.31 -6.22
N GLY A 1110 -17.67 45.07 -7.09
CA GLY A 1110 -18.28 46.11 -7.94
C GLY A 1110 -17.34 46.70 -9.00
N ARG A 1111 -16.31 45.97 -9.43
CA ARG A 1111 -15.30 46.38 -10.43
C ARG A 1111 -14.98 45.24 -11.38
N GLU A 1112 -14.76 45.54 -12.67
CA GLU A 1112 -14.57 44.52 -13.71
C GLU A 1112 -13.12 43.97 -13.81
N ASP A 1113 -12.15 44.60 -13.14
CA ASP A 1113 -10.71 44.32 -13.29
C ASP A 1113 -10.07 43.55 -12.12
N ILE A 1114 -10.82 43.24 -11.06
CA ILE A 1114 -10.27 42.69 -9.81
C ILE A 1114 -10.02 41.19 -9.90
N ALA A 1115 -10.89 40.44 -10.58
CA ALA A 1115 -10.77 38.99 -10.65
C ALA A 1115 -9.44 38.53 -11.28
N GLU A 1116 -9.05 39.14 -12.39
CA GLU A 1116 -7.80 38.80 -13.09
C GLU A 1116 -6.58 39.13 -12.22
N GLN A 1117 -6.57 40.30 -11.56
CA GLN A 1117 -5.51 40.69 -10.62
C GLN A 1117 -5.43 39.74 -9.43
N LEU A 1118 -6.58 39.36 -8.86
CA LEU A 1118 -6.65 38.42 -7.73
C LEU A 1118 -6.14 37.03 -8.12
N ILE A 1119 -6.49 36.52 -9.31
CA ILE A 1119 -5.99 35.24 -9.82
C ILE A 1119 -4.46 35.29 -9.98
N MET A 1120 -3.93 36.37 -10.56
CA MET A 1120 -2.49 36.53 -10.70
C MET A 1120 -1.78 36.63 -9.35
N GLU A 1121 -2.33 37.37 -8.38
CA GLU A 1121 -1.77 37.48 -7.03
C GLU A 1121 -1.80 36.14 -6.29
N LEU A 1122 -2.93 35.42 -6.32
CA LEU A 1122 -3.05 34.10 -5.70
C LEU A 1122 -2.09 33.09 -6.35
N GLY A 1123 -1.99 33.08 -7.68
CA GLY A 1123 -1.03 32.27 -8.42
C GLY A 1123 0.42 32.60 -8.06
N SER A 1124 0.75 33.88 -7.82
CA SER A 1124 2.10 34.30 -7.44
C SER A 1124 2.54 33.81 -6.05
N ILE A 1125 1.59 33.53 -5.15
CA ILE A 1125 1.84 32.97 -3.81
C ILE A 1125 1.54 31.46 -3.74
N GLY A 1126 1.33 30.81 -4.89
CA GLY A 1126 1.09 29.37 -4.99
C GLY A 1126 -0.31 28.92 -4.53
N ILE A 1127 -1.26 29.85 -4.39
CA ILE A 1127 -2.65 29.53 -4.05
C ILE A 1127 -3.46 29.41 -5.34
N ALA A 1128 -4.09 28.26 -5.54
CA ALA A 1128 -4.98 28.04 -6.67
C ALA A 1128 -6.45 28.07 -6.24
N VAL A 1129 -7.28 28.73 -7.06
CA VAL A 1129 -8.73 28.67 -6.96
C VAL A 1129 -9.27 27.98 -8.21
N GLY A 1130 -9.44 26.67 -8.13
CA GLY A 1130 -10.07 25.89 -9.19
C GLY A 1130 -11.61 25.89 -9.09
N GLY A 1131 -12.27 25.41 -10.16
CA GLY A 1131 -13.73 25.23 -10.16
C GLY A 1131 -14.24 24.19 -9.16
N GLU A 1132 -13.35 23.39 -8.62
CA GLU A 1132 -13.54 22.34 -7.63
C GLU A 1132 -13.80 22.93 -6.24
N ALA A 1133 -13.22 24.07 -5.89
CA ALA A 1133 -13.51 24.79 -4.64
C ALA A 1133 -14.97 25.26 -4.61
N LEU A 1134 -15.50 25.70 -5.76
CA LEU A 1134 -16.90 26.10 -5.93
C LEU A 1134 -17.86 24.89 -5.90
N LYS A 1135 -17.39 23.68 -6.26
CA LYS A 1135 -18.22 22.45 -6.34
C LYS A 1135 -18.18 21.60 -5.06
N SER A 1136 -17.06 21.59 -4.34
CA SER A 1136 -16.85 20.77 -3.13
C SER A 1136 -17.23 21.48 -1.83
N GLY A 1137 -17.33 22.83 -1.84
CA GLY A 1137 -17.71 23.65 -0.69
C GLY A 1137 -16.75 23.65 0.51
N ARG A 1138 -15.82 22.69 0.61
CA ARG A 1138 -14.91 22.54 1.76
C ARG A 1138 -13.49 22.07 1.44
N HIS A 1139 -13.11 21.86 0.18
CA HIS A 1139 -11.80 21.30 -0.15
C HIS A 1139 -11.03 22.10 -1.21
N ALA A 1140 -10.83 23.39 -0.95
CA ALA A 1140 -9.63 24.03 -1.48
C ALA A 1140 -8.44 23.48 -0.66
N LEU A 1141 -7.75 22.46 -1.19
CA LEU A 1141 -6.45 22.04 -0.67
C LEU A 1141 -5.43 23.10 -1.09
N GLY A 1142 -5.53 24.29 -0.50
CA GLY A 1142 -4.53 25.34 -0.68
C GLY A 1142 -3.29 24.96 0.11
N VAL A 1143 -2.19 24.66 -0.58
CA VAL A 1143 -0.88 24.61 0.06
C VAL A 1143 -0.29 26.02 0.05
N LEU A 1144 0.27 26.43 1.18
CA LEU A 1144 1.21 27.54 1.28
C LEU A 1144 2.35 27.28 0.29
N GLY A 1145 2.35 27.99 -0.84
CA GLY A 1145 3.48 27.99 -1.74
C GLY A 1145 4.75 28.33 -0.96
N LEU A 1146 5.75 27.46 -1.02
CA LEU A 1146 7.14 27.89 -0.88
C LEU A 1146 7.42 28.82 -2.07
N ALA A 1147 7.02 30.08 -1.93
CA ALA A 1147 7.64 31.16 -2.67
C ALA A 1147 9.12 31.19 -2.22
N GLY A 1148 10.01 31.25 -3.22
CA GLY A 1148 11.46 31.23 -3.03
C GLY A 1148 12.01 32.34 -2.15
#